data_AF-K6BMF4-F1
#
_entry.id   AF-K6BMF4-F1
#
_cell.length_a   1.000
_cell.length_b   1.000
_cell.length_c   1.000
_cell.angle_alpha   90.00
_cell.angle_beta   90.00
_cell.angle_gamma   90.00
#
_symmetry.space_group_name_H-M   'P 1'
#
loop_
_entity.id
_entity.type
_entity.pdbx_description
1 polymer ?
#
loop_
_entity_poly.entity_id
_entity_poly.type
_entity_poly.pdbx_seq_one_letter_code
_entity_poly.pdbx_strand_id
1 'polypeptide(L)'
;MNKLLIAFFLFLLPFGWIKATASSHPESFPWKAQWINTERCQSATNTWLIYRKSFGVTDVPNQLIARIAADSKYWLWINDQLVIFEGGLKRGPSPSGTYYDPVDIAPYLTKGTNTIAVLLWHFGKDGFSHINSGKAALLFEAIAPGLEIVSDASWQCALYEAYQNTEAPFPNYRMPESNIRFDARQAITNWNRTSFEGSLPGAVCVGKAGKAPFGELVERPIPQWKNSGLLSYVSVRESLRGDTLFCRLPYNAQITPYLKVEAEAGKTIHIRMDNYEGGSERNVRAEYITREGEQEYESYGWMNGHEVYYIIPEGVKVLDVKYRETGYNTDLAGSFHCDDPFYDELWQRSARTLYITMRDNYMDCPDRERAQWWGDEVNELGEAFYALSPSGQKLAVKGIHELMNWQREDGTLYSPVPAGNWDKELPLQMLASIGWYGFYTQYYYSADSSFVPVIYDRMRRYLHEVWQVDKSGLVIERQGAWSWGDWGEHVDMGVLTNCWYYLALKAERAFALQLGRDKDADEISRMMRSIERCFDTKFWTGSAYRSPGYKGETDDRSQAMAVVSGLASKDKYPALTKVLKKEYHASPYMEKYVLEALFQMGEPAFALERMKQRYTRMLDYAEYTTLFEGWGIGAEGFGGGTINHAWSGGPLTLLSQKVCGIEPTSPGFRTFKISPQLGSLSEASASLETHYGTIQVSIKKKGKRMKFDLQIPEGTSAELIKPNGTRKHLGPGHHWVD
;
A
#
# COMPACT_ATOMS: atom_id res chain seq x y z
N MET A 1 -6.09 61.60 -38.31
CA MET A 1 -7.16 62.16 -37.45
C MET A 1 -8.50 61.69 -38.02
N ASN A 2 -9.42 61.02 -37.33
CA ASN A 2 -9.42 60.34 -36.06
C ASN A 2 -10.67 59.43 -36.05
N LYS A 3 -10.50 58.17 -35.63
CA LYS A 3 -11.50 57.23 -35.06
C LYS A 3 -12.63 56.69 -35.94
N LEU A 4 -12.44 55.44 -36.39
CA LEU A 4 -13.51 54.49 -36.70
C LEU A 4 -13.61 53.50 -35.51
N LEU A 5 -14.79 53.35 -34.91
CA LEU A 5 -15.06 52.36 -33.86
C LEU A 5 -15.13 50.95 -34.48
N ILE A 6 -14.39 50.00 -33.92
CA ILE A 6 -14.58 48.57 -34.15
C ILE A 6 -15.01 47.93 -32.84
N ALA A 7 -16.16 47.25 -32.89
CA ALA A 7 -16.75 46.47 -31.83
C ALA A 7 -15.94 45.18 -31.59
N PHE A 8 -15.65 44.87 -30.33
CA PHE A 8 -15.18 43.56 -29.89
C PHE A 8 -16.32 42.85 -29.15
N PHE A 9 -16.76 41.72 -29.70
CA PHE A 9 -17.72 40.81 -29.09
C PHE A 9 -17.09 40.14 -27.86
N LEU A 10 -17.64 40.41 -26.68
CA LEU A 10 -17.44 39.63 -25.46
C LEU A 10 -18.45 38.48 -25.46
N PHE A 11 -17.98 37.26 -25.74
CA PHE A 11 -18.74 36.04 -25.46
C PHE A 11 -18.70 35.78 -23.94
N LEU A 12 -19.74 36.25 -23.24
CA LEU A 12 -20.09 35.79 -21.90
C LEU A 12 -20.85 34.46 -22.04
N LEU A 13 -20.16 33.34 -21.83
CA LEU A 13 -20.81 32.05 -21.60
C LEU A 13 -21.20 31.96 -20.12
N PRO A 14 -22.45 31.61 -19.77
CA PRO A 14 -22.85 31.45 -18.38
C PRO A 14 -22.22 30.16 -17.83
N PHE A 15 -21.53 30.26 -16.70
CA PHE A 15 -21.13 29.12 -15.89
C PHE A 15 -22.39 28.35 -15.48
N GLY A 16 -22.68 27.26 -16.19
CA GLY A 16 -23.71 26.30 -15.81
C GLY A 16 -23.24 25.57 -14.55
N TRP A 17 -23.97 25.76 -13.46
CA TRP A 17 -23.81 24.99 -12.23
C TRP A 17 -24.26 23.56 -12.52
N ILE A 18 -23.33 22.67 -12.85
CA ILE A 18 -23.58 21.24 -12.80
C ILE A 18 -23.68 20.90 -11.32
N LYS A 19 -24.92 20.73 -10.83
CA LYS A 19 -25.15 19.98 -9.60
C LYS A 19 -24.54 18.60 -9.84
N ALA A 20 -23.40 18.32 -9.21
CA ALA A 20 -22.91 16.97 -9.08
C ALA A 20 -23.95 16.20 -8.28
N THR A 21 -24.85 15.52 -8.99
CA THR A 21 -25.65 14.44 -8.41
C THR A 21 -24.66 13.44 -7.84
N ALA A 22 -24.84 13.09 -6.57
CA ALA A 22 -24.16 11.99 -5.90
C ALA A 22 -23.98 10.83 -6.88
N SER A 23 -22.78 10.24 -6.90
CA SER A 23 -22.41 9.14 -7.78
C SER A 23 -23.56 8.16 -7.91
N SER A 24 -24.20 8.14 -9.08
CA SER A 24 -25.03 7.01 -9.46
C SER A 24 -24.08 5.84 -9.55
N HIS A 25 -24.02 5.01 -8.51
CA HIS A 25 -23.57 3.64 -8.68
C HIS A 25 -24.32 3.11 -9.91
N PRO A 26 -23.64 2.50 -10.90
CA PRO A 26 -24.37 1.78 -11.94
C PRO A 26 -25.36 0.87 -11.21
N GLU A 27 -26.64 0.92 -11.58
CA GLU A 27 -27.68 0.11 -10.94
C GLU A 27 -27.15 -1.32 -10.80
N SER A 28 -26.81 -1.70 -9.57
CA SER A 28 -26.24 -3.02 -9.32
C SER A 28 -27.35 -4.00 -9.60
N PHE A 29 -27.29 -4.70 -10.74
CA PHE A 29 -28.21 -5.78 -11.02
C PHE A 29 -28.16 -6.75 -9.82
N PRO A 30 -29.32 -7.05 -9.21
CA PRO A 30 -29.35 -7.92 -8.04
C PRO A 30 -28.74 -9.27 -8.42
N TRP A 31 -27.87 -9.77 -7.56
CA TRP A 31 -27.21 -11.07 -7.72
C TRP A 31 -28.26 -12.19 -7.81
N LYS A 32 -28.11 -13.06 -8.82
CA LYS A 32 -28.86 -14.31 -8.95
C LYS A 32 -28.12 -15.47 -8.29
N ALA A 33 -26.79 -15.45 -8.35
CA ALA A 33 -25.92 -16.48 -7.79
C ALA A 33 -26.10 -16.65 -6.27
N GLN A 34 -25.82 -17.85 -5.80
CA GLN A 34 -25.77 -18.23 -4.39
C GLN A 34 -24.33 -18.52 -3.99
N TRP A 35 -23.97 -18.24 -2.73
CA TRP A 35 -22.72 -18.74 -2.17
C TRP A 35 -22.79 -20.26 -2.09
N ILE A 36 -21.79 -20.94 -2.63
CA ILE A 36 -21.72 -22.40 -2.67
C ILE A 36 -20.49 -22.95 -1.93
N ASN A 37 -20.65 -24.16 -1.40
CA ASN A 37 -19.60 -24.96 -0.76
C ASN A 37 -19.97 -26.46 -0.90
N THR A 38 -19.40 -27.35 -0.10
CA THR A 38 -19.72 -28.79 0.00
C THR A 38 -20.20 -29.13 1.41
N GLU A 39 -21.09 -30.12 1.55
CA GLU A 39 -21.67 -30.54 2.84
C GLU A 39 -20.62 -30.99 3.87
N ARG A 40 -19.44 -31.42 3.40
CA ARG A 40 -18.33 -31.86 4.26
C ARG A 40 -17.51 -30.70 4.83
N CYS A 41 -17.66 -29.49 4.29
CA CYS A 41 -16.82 -28.38 4.67
C CYS A 41 -17.25 -27.76 6.00
N GLN A 42 -16.37 -27.86 6.99
CA GLN A 42 -16.57 -27.28 8.32
C GLN A 42 -16.03 -25.85 8.44
N SER A 43 -15.51 -25.26 7.35
CA SER A 43 -14.88 -23.93 7.34
C SER A 43 -13.75 -23.81 8.38
N ALA A 44 -12.96 -24.87 8.54
CA ALA A 44 -11.81 -24.86 9.42
C ALA A 44 -10.69 -23.95 8.86
N THR A 45 -9.76 -23.54 9.72
CA THR A 45 -8.54 -22.84 9.31
C THR A 45 -7.80 -23.64 8.23
N ASN A 46 -7.27 -22.94 7.22
CA ASN A 46 -6.53 -23.52 6.10
C ASN A 46 -7.33 -24.58 5.30
N THR A 47 -8.60 -24.28 5.01
CA THR A 47 -9.46 -25.15 4.19
C THR A 47 -9.24 -24.87 2.71
N TRP A 48 -9.06 -25.93 1.92
CA TRP A 48 -8.95 -25.84 0.45
C TRP A 48 -10.11 -26.56 -0.21
N LEU A 49 -10.72 -25.90 -1.19
CA LEU A 49 -11.90 -26.38 -1.91
C LEU A 49 -11.64 -26.32 -3.41
N ILE A 50 -12.11 -27.34 -4.13
CA ILE A 50 -12.12 -27.34 -5.58
C ILE A 50 -13.56 -27.28 -6.08
N TYR A 51 -13.81 -26.41 -7.06
CA TYR A 51 -15.10 -26.22 -7.71
C TYR A 51 -14.98 -26.50 -9.19
N ARG A 52 -16.01 -27.13 -9.75
CA ARG A 52 -16.11 -27.40 -11.19
C ARG A 52 -17.50 -27.11 -11.73
N LYS A 53 -17.54 -26.55 -12.94
CA LYS A 53 -18.76 -26.39 -13.72
C LYS A 53 -18.47 -26.63 -15.20
N SER A 54 -19.24 -27.52 -15.81
CA SER A 54 -19.31 -27.67 -17.26
C SER A 54 -20.63 -27.12 -17.79
N PHE A 55 -20.58 -26.46 -18.95
CA PHE A 55 -21.74 -25.83 -19.58
C PHE A 55 -21.54 -25.69 -21.09
N GLY A 56 -22.63 -25.58 -21.84
CA GLY A 56 -22.60 -25.35 -23.28
C GLY A 56 -22.66 -23.86 -23.62
N VAL A 57 -21.90 -23.44 -24.62
CA VAL A 57 -21.92 -22.09 -25.20
C VAL A 57 -22.22 -22.18 -26.69
N THR A 58 -23.33 -21.59 -27.13
CA THR A 58 -23.70 -21.56 -28.55
C THR A 58 -22.94 -20.47 -29.30
N ASP A 59 -22.93 -19.27 -28.73
CA ASP A 59 -22.21 -18.11 -29.24
C ASP A 59 -21.44 -17.47 -28.09
N VAL A 60 -20.13 -17.28 -28.29
CA VAL A 60 -19.28 -16.60 -27.32
C VAL A 60 -19.54 -15.10 -27.44
N PRO A 61 -20.00 -14.41 -26.39
CA PRO A 61 -20.21 -12.97 -26.42
C PRO A 61 -18.87 -12.24 -26.57
N ASN A 62 -18.89 -11.00 -27.08
CA ASN A 62 -17.66 -10.18 -27.20
C ASN A 62 -17.01 -9.88 -25.84
N GLN A 63 -17.84 -9.80 -24.80
CA GLN A 63 -17.44 -9.56 -23.42
C GLN A 63 -18.39 -10.31 -22.50
N LEU A 64 -17.83 -10.90 -21.43
CA LEU A 64 -18.61 -11.56 -20.39
C LEU A 64 -17.90 -11.35 -19.06
N ILE A 65 -18.36 -10.39 -18.26
CA ILE A 65 -17.79 -10.12 -16.95
C ILE A 65 -18.32 -11.14 -15.95
N ALA A 66 -17.44 -12.00 -15.45
CA ALA A 66 -17.66 -12.80 -14.27
C ALA A 66 -17.39 -11.95 -13.03
N ARG A 67 -18.38 -11.86 -12.14
CA ARG A 67 -18.27 -11.29 -10.80
C ARG A 67 -18.01 -12.43 -9.82
N ILE A 68 -16.83 -12.46 -9.23
CA ILE A 68 -16.34 -13.61 -8.44
C ILE A 68 -15.99 -13.15 -7.02
N ALA A 69 -16.64 -13.70 -6.01
CA ALA A 69 -16.28 -13.47 -4.61
C ALA A 69 -15.89 -14.80 -3.95
N ALA A 70 -14.90 -14.76 -3.08
CA ALA A 70 -14.42 -15.92 -2.35
C ALA A 70 -14.09 -15.50 -0.91
N ASP A 71 -14.26 -16.42 0.03
CA ASP A 71 -13.61 -16.32 1.33
C ASP A 71 -12.56 -17.45 1.42
N SER A 72 -11.27 -17.22 1.16
CA SER A 72 -10.58 -15.91 1.16
C SER A 72 -9.83 -15.59 -0.14
N LYS A 73 -9.22 -16.59 -0.79
CA LYS A 73 -8.44 -16.44 -2.04
C LYS A 73 -8.82 -17.53 -3.04
N TYR A 74 -8.64 -17.29 -4.34
CA TYR A 74 -8.95 -18.30 -5.36
C TYR A 74 -7.98 -18.32 -6.56
N TRP A 75 -7.96 -19.43 -7.30
CA TRP A 75 -7.31 -19.55 -8.61
C TRP A 75 -8.34 -20.07 -9.60
N LEU A 76 -8.39 -19.48 -10.79
CA LEU A 76 -9.41 -19.76 -11.80
C LEU A 76 -8.77 -20.33 -13.06
N TRP A 77 -9.29 -21.48 -13.51
CA TRP A 77 -9.03 -22.00 -14.85
C TRP A 77 -10.30 -22.04 -15.68
N ILE A 78 -10.17 -21.72 -16.95
CA ILE A 78 -11.21 -21.89 -17.96
C ILE A 78 -10.58 -22.61 -19.14
N ASN A 79 -11.14 -23.77 -19.53
CA ASN A 79 -10.63 -24.58 -20.66
C ASN A 79 -9.10 -24.78 -20.64
N ASP A 80 -8.57 -25.30 -19.53
CA ASP A 80 -7.14 -25.55 -19.30
C ASP A 80 -6.25 -24.31 -19.15
N GLN A 81 -6.77 -23.10 -19.37
CA GLN A 81 -6.01 -21.87 -19.21
C GLN A 81 -6.17 -21.31 -17.79
N LEU A 82 -5.06 -21.01 -17.13
CA LEU A 82 -5.04 -20.29 -15.85
C LEU A 82 -5.37 -18.81 -16.13
N VAL A 83 -6.59 -18.40 -15.76
CA VAL A 83 -7.13 -17.06 -16.02
C VAL A 83 -6.75 -16.10 -14.90
N ILE A 84 -6.93 -16.54 -13.64
CA ILE A 84 -6.59 -15.75 -12.46
C ILE A 84 -5.65 -16.59 -11.58
N PHE A 85 -4.48 -16.03 -11.30
CA PHE A 85 -3.55 -16.55 -10.31
C PHE A 85 -3.68 -15.71 -9.04
N GLU A 86 -4.32 -16.29 -8.01
CA GLU A 86 -4.67 -15.63 -6.74
C GLU A 86 -5.63 -14.43 -6.91
N GLY A 87 -6.91 -14.69 -7.10
CA GLY A 87 -7.97 -13.70 -6.99
C GLY A 87 -8.51 -13.58 -5.56
N GLY A 88 -9.38 -12.60 -5.35
CA GLY A 88 -9.93 -12.23 -4.05
C GLY A 88 -8.99 -11.30 -3.28
N LEU A 89 -9.55 -10.20 -2.79
CA LEU A 89 -8.86 -9.35 -1.82
C LEU A 89 -9.06 -9.90 -0.40
N LYS A 90 -8.08 -9.68 0.49
CA LYS A 90 -8.29 -9.89 1.92
C LYS A 90 -9.58 -9.17 2.35
N ARG A 91 -10.49 -9.92 2.97
CA ARG A 91 -11.80 -9.43 3.40
C ARG A 91 -11.68 -8.31 4.43
N GLY A 92 -12.41 -7.22 4.18
CA GLY A 92 -12.64 -6.13 5.12
C GLY A 92 -12.91 -4.73 4.51
N PRO A 93 -13.65 -4.57 3.39
CA PRO A 93 -14.07 -3.24 2.91
C PRO A 93 -14.88 -2.45 3.95
N SER A 94 -15.52 -3.19 4.86
CA SER A 94 -16.22 -2.76 6.07
C SER A 94 -16.21 -3.96 7.04
N PRO A 95 -16.63 -3.80 8.31
CA PRO A 95 -16.63 -4.91 9.29
C PRO A 95 -17.37 -6.17 8.83
N SER A 96 -18.39 -6.02 7.98
CA SER A 96 -19.17 -7.15 7.45
C SER A 96 -19.03 -7.38 5.95
N GLY A 97 -18.41 -6.49 5.19
CA GLY A 97 -18.38 -6.57 3.73
C GLY A 97 -17.34 -7.55 3.18
N THR A 98 -17.49 -7.91 1.90
CA THR A 98 -16.59 -8.80 1.15
C THR A 98 -16.34 -8.22 -0.24
N TYR A 99 -15.11 -8.35 -0.74
CA TYR A 99 -14.78 -7.93 -2.10
C TYR A 99 -15.22 -8.96 -3.14
N TYR A 100 -15.57 -8.51 -4.35
CA TYR A 100 -15.69 -9.36 -5.54
C TYR A 100 -14.83 -8.83 -6.67
N ASP A 101 -14.27 -9.74 -7.46
CA ASP A 101 -13.44 -9.45 -8.62
C ASP A 101 -14.31 -9.43 -9.90
N PRO A 102 -14.25 -8.36 -10.71
CA PRO A 102 -14.77 -8.38 -12.07
C PRO A 102 -13.70 -8.93 -13.03
N VAL A 103 -14.00 -10.00 -13.76
CA VAL A 103 -13.07 -10.66 -14.70
C VAL A 103 -13.77 -10.89 -16.04
N ASP A 104 -13.22 -10.35 -17.13
CA ASP A 104 -13.73 -10.68 -18.46
C ASP A 104 -13.31 -12.10 -18.85
N ILE A 105 -14.27 -13.02 -18.90
CA ILE A 105 -14.04 -14.43 -19.19
C ILE A 105 -14.30 -14.80 -20.65
N ALA A 106 -14.90 -13.91 -21.45
CA ALA A 106 -15.22 -14.21 -22.85
C ALA A 106 -14.02 -14.69 -23.68
N PRO A 107 -12.80 -14.12 -23.55
CA PRO A 107 -11.63 -14.56 -24.33
C PRO A 107 -11.20 -16.01 -24.09
N TYR A 108 -11.66 -16.63 -23.00
CA TYR A 108 -11.27 -18.00 -22.60
C TYR A 108 -12.35 -19.04 -22.93
N LEU A 109 -13.50 -18.60 -23.47
CA LEU A 109 -14.60 -19.48 -23.86
C LEU A 109 -14.52 -19.89 -25.33
N THR A 110 -15.04 -21.06 -25.63
CA THR A 110 -15.16 -21.59 -27.00
C THR A 110 -16.60 -22.00 -27.29
N LYS A 111 -16.97 -22.17 -28.57
CA LYS A 111 -18.27 -22.75 -28.92
C LYS A 111 -18.31 -24.23 -28.52
N GLY A 112 -19.40 -24.67 -27.93
CA GLY A 112 -19.58 -26.03 -27.42
C GLY A 112 -19.37 -26.11 -25.91
N THR A 113 -18.82 -27.23 -25.44
CA THR A 113 -18.63 -27.50 -24.02
C THR A 113 -17.44 -26.73 -23.46
N ASN A 114 -17.67 -25.98 -22.39
CA ASN A 114 -16.66 -25.25 -21.64
C ASN A 114 -16.60 -25.78 -20.21
N THR A 115 -15.44 -25.65 -19.56
CA THR A 115 -15.26 -26.00 -18.15
C THR A 115 -14.61 -24.85 -17.40
N ILE A 116 -15.22 -24.49 -16.26
CA ILE A 116 -14.65 -23.61 -15.25
C ILE A 116 -14.17 -24.46 -14.07
N ALA A 117 -12.96 -24.19 -13.61
CA ALA A 117 -12.34 -24.76 -12.42
C ALA A 117 -11.95 -23.65 -11.46
N VAL A 118 -12.26 -23.80 -10.16
CA VAL A 118 -11.79 -22.86 -9.14
C VAL A 118 -11.13 -23.63 -8.00
N LEU A 119 -9.91 -23.26 -7.65
CA LEU A 119 -9.28 -23.64 -6.38
C LEU A 119 -9.52 -22.49 -5.41
N LEU A 120 -10.04 -22.77 -4.23
CA LEU A 120 -10.27 -21.77 -3.20
C LEU A 120 -9.44 -22.13 -1.97
N TRP A 121 -8.78 -21.13 -1.39
CA TRP A 121 -8.15 -21.20 -0.08
C TRP A 121 -8.92 -20.31 0.90
N HIS A 122 -9.52 -20.93 1.89
CA HIS A 122 -10.13 -20.25 3.03
C HIS A 122 -9.11 -20.20 4.17
N PHE A 123 -8.74 -18.99 4.56
CA PHE A 123 -7.83 -18.79 5.69
C PHE A 123 -8.44 -19.32 6.99
N GLY A 124 -9.72 -19.02 7.24
CA GLY A 124 -10.47 -19.52 8.39
C GLY A 124 -9.96 -19.04 9.75
N LYS A 125 -9.27 -17.89 9.78
CA LYS A 125 -8.91 -17.15 10.99
C LYS A 125 -8.70 -15.67 10.69
N ASP A 126 -8.88 -14.82 11.68
CA ASP A 126 -8.58 -13.39 11.59
C ASP A 126 -7.07 -13.12 11.59
N GLY A 127 -6.69 -11.91 11.19
CA GLY A 127 -5.35 -11.36 11.35
C GLY A 127 -5.37 -9.83 11.35
N PHE A 128 -4.21 -9.20 11.26
CA PHE A 128 -4.09 -7.73 11.29
C PHE A 128 -4.50 -7.07 9.96
N SER A 129 -4.80 -7.87 8.93
CA SER A 129 -5.21 -7.39 7.60
C SER A 129 -6.40 -8.14 7.01
N HIS A 130 -7.10 -8.95 7.80
CA HIS A 130 -8.20 -9.77 7.32
C HIS A 130 -9.19 -10.08 8.44
N ILE A 131 -10.48 -10.00 8.10
CA ILE A 131 -11.57 -10.48 8.95
C ILE A 131 -12.25 -11.70 8.33
N ASN A 132 -12.24 -12.81 9.07
CA ASN A 132 -12.85 -14.08 8.68
C ASN A 132 -14.39 -13.98 8.71
N SER A 133 -15.08 -14.37 7.63
CA SER A 133 -16.55 -14.48 7.69
C SER A 133 -17.03 -15.69 8.51
N GLY A 134 -16.14 -16.64 8.82
CA GLY A 134 -16.47 -17.90 9.47
C GLY A 134 -17.02 -18.96 8.53
N LYS A 135 -17.12 -18.69 7.22
CA LYS A 135 -17.53 -19.68 6.21
C LYS A 135 -16.65 -19.64 4.98
N ALA A 136 -16.13 -20.80 4.58
CA ALA A 136 -15.55 -20.97 3.25
C ALA A 136 -16.67 -21.01 2.21
N ALA A 137 -16.59 -20.24 1.14
CA ALA A 137 -17.54 -20.33 0.03
C ALA A 137 -17.05 -19.60 -1.21
N LEU A 138 -17.61 -19.98 -2.37
CA LEU A 138 -17.46 -19.30 -3.65
C LEU A 138 -18.80 -18.68 -4.07
N LEU A 139 -18.76 -17.47 -4.62
CA LEU A 139 -19.84 -16.84 -5.37
C LEU A 139 -19.31 -16.54 -6.77
N PHE A 140 -20.03 -16.97 -7.80
CA PHE A 140 -19.65 -16.76 -9.20
C PHE A 140 -20.89 -16.38 -10.00
N GLU A 141 -20.83 -15.27 -10.74
CA GLU A 141 -21.90 -14.88 -11.65
C GLU A 141 -21.36 -14.26 -12.93
N ALA A 142 -21.73 -14.81 -14.08
CA ALA A 142 -21.47 -14.24 -15.39
C ALA A 142 -22.74 -14.38 -16.25
N ILE A 143 -23.31 -13.25 -16.67
CA ILE A 143 -24.60 -13.22 -17.38
C ILE A 143 -24.49 -12.35 -18.64
N ALA A 144 -24.86 -12.91 -19.78
CA ALA A 144 -25.07 -12.22 -21.05
C ALA A 144 -26.34 -12.77 -21.73
N PRO A 145 -26.91 -12.10 -22.75
CA PRO A 145 -28.04 -12.64 -23.49
C PRO A 145 -27.75 -14.05 -24.02
N GLY A 146 -28.54 -15.03 -23.60
CA GLY A 146 -28.40 -16.44 -24.03
C GLY A 146 -27.34 -17.26 -23.29
N LEU A 147 -26.60 -16.68 -22.33
CA LEU A 147 -25.60 -17.38 -21.53
C LEU A 147 -25.66 -16.92 -20.07
N GLU A 148 -26.03 -17.84 -19.17
CA GLU A 148 -26.09 -17.59 -17.73
C GLU A 148 -25.25 -18.64 -17.00
N ILE A 149 -24.24 -18.17 -16.26
CA ILE A 149 -23.35 -18.99 -15.44
C ILE A 149 -23.44 -18.43 -14.02
N VAL A 150 -24.19 -19.11 -13.16
CA VAL A 150 -24.39 -18.72 -11.75
C VAL A 150 -23.92 -19.84 -10.84
N SER A 151 -23.30 -19.50 -9.70
CA SER A 151 -22.99 -20.47 -8.65
C SER A 151 -24.27 -20.87 -7.93
N ASP A 152 -24.58 -22.17 -7.97
CA ASP A 152 -25.73 -22.81 -7.34
C ASP A 152 -25.44 -24.32 -7.13
N ALA A 153 -26.45 -25.10 -6.77
CA ALA A 153 -26.32 -26.54 -6.55
C ALA A 153 -25.97 -27.37 -7.80
N SER A 154 -25.96 -26.76 -8.99
CA SER A 154 -25.55 -27.42 -10.24
C SER A 154 -24.03 -27.43 -10.48
N TRP A 155 -23.27 -26.76 -9.61
CA TRP A 155 -21.82 -26.87 -9.55
C TRP A 155 -21.41 -28.14 -8.82
N GLN A 156 -20.18 -28.58 -9.05
CA GLN A 156 -19.54 -29.61 -8.24
C GLN A 156 -18.53 -28.96 -7.29
N CYS A 157 -18.43 -29.47 -6.07
CA CYS A 157 -17.54 -28.96 -5.03
C CYS A 157 -17.02 -30.09 -4.13
N ALA A 158 -15.72 -30.10 -3.86
CA ALA A 158 -15.09 -31.03 -2.92
C ALA A 158 -14.05 -30.32 -2.05
N LEU A 159 -13.86 -30.82 -0.83
CA LEU A 159 -12.65 -30.55 -0.06
C LEU A 159 -11.46 -31.14 -0.80
N TYR A 160 -10.38 -30.39 -0.88
CA TYR A 160 -9.16 -30.86 -1.51
C TYR A 160 -8.15 -31.32 -0.48
N GLU A 161 -8.31 -32.57 -0.02
CA GLU A 161 -7.57 -33.19 1.11
C GLU A 161 -6.05 -33.31 0.88
N ALA A 162 -5.59 -33.12 -0.36
CA ALA A 162 -4.16 -32.97 -0.65
C ALA A 162 -3.55 -31.76 0.08
N TYR A 163 -4.29 -30.68 0.28
CA TYR A 163 -3.84 -29.56 1.11
C TYR A 163 -4.14 -29.83 2.58
N GLN A 164 -3.10 -29.73 3.40
CA GLN A 164 -3.10 -30.11 4.81
C GLN A 164 -2.47 -29.02 5.67
N ASN A 165 -2.74 -29.14 6.97
CA ASN A 165 -2.02 -28.38 7.98
C ASN A 165 -0.61 -28.94 8.19
N THR A 166 0.35 -28.04 8.47
CA THR A 166 1.65 -28.45 8.99
C THR A 166 1.59 -28.68 10.49
N GLU A 167 2.59 -29.35 11.03
CA GLU A 167 2.86 -29.30 12.47
C GLU A 167 3.50 -27.96 12.87
N ALA A 168 3.59 -27.74 14.18
CA ALA A 168 4.35 -26.63 14.75
C ALA A 168 5.81 -26.63 14.22
N PRO A 169 6.44 -25.45 14.08
CA PRO A 169 5.89 -24.15 14.46
C PRO A 169 4.96 -23.53 13.41
N PHE A 170 3.98 -22.79 13.91
CA PHE A 170 2.98 -22.06 13.13
C PHE A 170 3.44 -20.62 12.85
N PRO A 171 2.92 -19.97 11.80
CA PRO A 171 3.12 -18.53 11.61
C PRO A 171 2.52 -17.78 12.80
N ASN A 172 3.07 -16.59 13.08
CA ASN A 172 2.66 -15.77 14.21
C ASN A 172 1.18 -15.33 14.11
N TYR A 173 0.59 -14.95 15.24
CA TYR A 173 -0.86 -14.71 15.36
C TYR A 173 -1.39 -13.52 14.56
N ARG A 174 -0.52 -12.60 14.09
CA ARG A 174 -0.92 -11.44 13.28
C ARG A 174 -1.32 -11.85 11.86
N MET A 175 -0.80 -12.98 11.38
CA MET A 175 -0.99 -13.48 10.03
C MET A 175 -2.30 -14.29 9.91
N PRO A 176 -3.23 -13.91 9.01
CA PRO A 176 -4.38 -14.76 8.68
C PRO A 176 -4.00 -15.99 7.84
N GLU A 177 -2.86 -15.95 7.14
CA GLU A 177 -2.36 -17.07 6.38
C GLU A 177 -1.82 -18.19 7.29
N SER A 178 -1.88 -19.42 6.78
CA SER A 178 -1.32 -20.62 7.43
C SER A 178 -0.16 -21.16 6.62
N ASN A 179 0.69 -21.98 7.25
CA ASN A 179 1.61 -22.83 6.49
C ASN A 179 0.82 -23.77 5.58
N ILE A 180 1.40 -24.13 4.44
CA ILE A 180 0.78 -25.03 3.47
C ILE A 180 1.56 -26.32 3.40
N ARG A 181 0.93 -27.46 3.74
CA ARG A 181 1.42 -28.79 3.36
C ARG A 181 0.61 -29.30 2.18
N PHE A 182 1.27 -29.82 1.16
CA PHE A 182 0.61 -30.50 0.06
C PHE A 182 1.06 -31.96 -0.03
N ASP A 183 0.13 -32.91 0.09
CA ASP A 183 0.37 -34.34 -0.05
C ASP A 183 -0.01 -34.83 -1.46
N ALA A 184 0.99 -34.98 -2.32
CA ALA A 184 0.79 -35.35 -3.72
C ALA A 184 0.22 -36.76 -3.89
N ARG A 185 0.25 -37.62 -2.85
CA ARG A 185 -0.39 -38.95 -2.87
C ARG A 185 -1.91 -38.86 -2.83
N GLN A 186 -2.45 -37.73 -2.35
CA GLN A 186 -3.89 -37.47 -2.22
C GLN A 186 -4.39 -36.49 -3.31
N ALA A 187 -3.52 -36.08 -4.24
CA ALA A 187 -3.87 -35.15 -5.30
C ALA A 187 -4.88 -35.75 -6.28
N ILE A 188 -5.94 -34.99 -6.59
CA ILE A 188 -6.92 -35.38 -7.59
C ILE A 188 -6.36 -34.93 -8.94
N THR A 189 -5.83 -35.88 -9.72
CA THR A 189 -5.11 -35.56 -10.95
C THR A 189 -6.04 -34.92 -11.97
N ASN A 190 -5.57 -33.87 -12.64
CA ASN A 190 -6.29 -33.13 -13.68
C ASN A 190 -7.63 -32.56 -13.24
N TRP A 191 -7.92 -32.47 -11.93
CA TRP A 191 -9.20 -31.94 -11.43
C TRP A 191 -9.49 -30.54 -11.94
N ASN A 192 -8.51 -29.78 -12.44
CA ASN A 192 -8.64 -28.44 -13.01
C ASN A 192 -8.68 -28.42 -14.55
N ARG A 193 -8.50 -29.56 -15.24
CA ARG A 193 -8.40 -29.69 -16.70
C ARG A 193 -9.63 -30.27 -17.41
N THR A 194 -9.83 -29.94 -18.69
CA THR A 194 -10.89 -30.52 -19.52
C THR A 194 -10.78 -32.04 -19.67
N SER A 195 -9.57 -32.59 -19.50
CA SER A 195 -9.28 -34.03 -19.48
C SER A 195 -9.64 -34.75 -18.17
N PHE A 196 -10.32 -34.08 -17.23
CA PHE A 196 -10.75 -34.72 -15.98
C PHE A 196 -11.83 -35.79 -16.24
N GLU A 197 -11.51 -37.05 -15.97
CA GLU A 197 -12.45 -38.17 -16.13
C GLU A 197 -13.20 -38.53 -14.84
N GLY A 198 -12.85 -37.90 -13.71
CA GLY A 198 -13.50 -38.13 -12.42
C GLY A 198 -14.81 -37.35 -12.24
N SER A 199 -15.45 -37.56 -11.09
CA SER A 199 -16.62 -36.78 -10.67
C SER A 199 -16.43 -36.27 -9.25
N LEU A 200 -16.84 -35.01 -9.02
CA LEU A 200 -16.85 -34.39 -7.71
C LEU A 200 -18.30 -34.35 -7.17
N PRO A 201 -18.51 -34.36 -5.84
CA PRO A 201 -19.83 -34.20 -5.24
C PRO A 201 -20.51 -32.89 -5.70
N GLY A 202 -21.84 -32.86 -5.68
CA GLY A 202 -22.60 -31.64 -5.93
C GLY A 202 -22.31 -30.57 -4.88
N ALA A 203 -22.30 -29.31 -5.29
CA ALA A 203 -22.20 -28.17 -4.40
C ALA A 203 -23.52 -27.93 -3.65
N VAL A 204 -23.43 -27.32 -2.48
CA VAL A 204 -24.57 -26.89 -1.68
C VAL A 204 -24.59 -25.37 -1.53
N CYS A 205 -25.78 -24.79 -1.58
CA CYS A 205 -25.97 -23.36 -1.37
C CYS A 205 -25.91 -23.05 0.13
N VAL A 206 -25.01 -22.17 0.54
CA VAL A 206 -24.72 -21.84 1.96
C VAL A 206 -25.08 -20.42 2.34
N GLY A 207 -25.47 -19.57 1.37
CA GLY A 207 -25.88 -18.20 1.64
C GLY A 207 -26.31 -17.44 0.39
N LYS A 208 -27.04 -16.35 0.60
CA LYS A 208 -27.41 -15.40 -0.46
C LYS A 208 -26.33 -14.31 -0.58
N ALA A 209 -26.08 -13.85 -1.79
CA ALA A 209 -25.22 -12.69 -2.03
C ALA A 209 -25.73 -11.46 -1.25
N GLY A 210 -24.82 -10.64 -0.72
CA GLY A 210 -25.18 -9.42 0.03
C GLY A 210 -25.74 -9.66 1.44
N LYS A 211 -25.66 -10.89 1.98
CA LYS A 211 -26.22 -11.26 3.29
C LYS A 211 -25.15 -11.89 4.19
N ALA A 212 -25.37 -11.78 5.50
CA ALA A 212 -24.51 -12.43 6.49
C ALA A 212 -24.40 -13.95 6.23
N PRO A 213 -23.24 -14.56 6.48
CA PRO A 213 -22.04 -13.97 7.09
C PRO A 213 -21.13 -13.21 6.11
N PHE A 214 -21.34 -13.33 4.79
CA PHE A 214 -20.47 -12.70 3.78
C PHE A 214 -20.72 -11.18 3.63
N GLY A 215 -21.92 -10.73 3.97
CA GLY A 215 -22.33 -9.32 4.01
C GLY A 215 -22.36 -8.65 2.63
N GLU A 216 -22.22 -7.34 2.61
CA GLU A 216 -22.26 -6.52 1.40
C GLU A 216 -21.10 -6.85 0.46
N LEU A 217 -21.38 -6.89 -0.85
CA LEU A 217 -20.40 -7.19 -1.89
C LEU A 217 -19.89 -5.89 -2.50
N VAL A 218 -18.61 -5.62 -2.34
CA VAL A 218 -17.92 -4.42 -2.85
C VAL A 218 -17.04 -4.82 -4.02
N GLU A 219 -17.15 -4.12 -5.15
CA GLU A 219 -16.28 -4.39 -6.28
C GLU A 219 -14.82 -4.12 -5.92
N ARG A 220 -13.91 -4.97 -6.40
CA ARG A 220 -12.45 -4.79 -6.27
C ARG A 220 -12.04 -3.40 -6.81
N PRO A 221 -11.51 -2.48 -5.98
CA PRO A 221 -11.18 -1.13 -6.42
C PRO A 221 -9.76 -0.99 -7.01
N ILE A 222 -8.94 -2.04 -6.91
CA ILE A 222 -7.54 -2.08 -7.35
C ILE A 222 -7.33 -3.12 -8.47
N PRO A 223 -6.30 -3.01 -9.32
CA PRO A 223 -6.07 -3.98 -10.40
C PRO A 223 -5.79 -5.40 -9.87
N GLN A 224 -6.00 -6.41 -10.72
CA GLN A 224 -5.50 -7.77 -10.47
C GLN A 224 -3.97 -7.80 -10.40
N TRP A 225 -3.39 -8.81 -9.76
CA TRP A 225 -1.94 -8.87 -9.52
C TRP A 225 -1.11 -8.86 -10.79
N LYS A 226 0.06 -8.22 -10.70
CA LYS A 226 1.14 -8.41 -11.67
C LYS A 226 1.67 -9.83 -11.47
N ASN A 227 1.83 -10.58 -12.56
CA ASN A 227 2.26 -11.97 -12.52
C ASN A 227 3.37 -12.17 -13.54
N SER A 228 4.55 -12.60 -13.08
CA SER A 228 5.74 -12.77 -13.93
C SER A 228 5.72 -14.01 -14.82
N GLY A 229 4.79 -14.94 -14.62
CA GLY A 229 5.03 -16.32 -15.04
C GLY A 229 6.06 -17.02 -14.14
N LEU A 230 6.42 -18.27 -14.48
CA LEU A 230 7.53 -18.94 -13.80
C LEU A 230 8.86 -18.40 -14.34
N LEU A 231 9.74 -18.00 -13.43
CA LEU A 231 11.09 -17.48 -13.67
C LEU A 231 12.13 -18.41 -13.06
N SER A 232 13.33 -18.40 -13.65
CA SER A 232 14.51 -19.06 -13.09
C SER A 232 15.14 -18.19 -12.00
N TYR A 233 15.69 -18.84 -10.97
CA TYR A 233 16.51 -18.18 -9.96
C TYR A 233 17.79 -17.58 -10.55
N VAL A 234 18.29 -16.51 -9.93
CA VAL A 234 19.57 -15.87 -10.32
C VAL A 234 20.73 -16.83 -10.13
N SER A 235 20.71 -17.57 -9.03
CA SER A 235 21.64 -18.65 -8.77
C SER A 235 21.01 -19.70 -7.86
N VAL A 236 21.51 -20.92 -7.95
CA VAL A 236 21.15 -22.04 -7.08
C VAL A 236 22.43 -22.64 -6.56
N ARG A 237 22.54 -22.77 -5.23
CA ARG A 237 23.68 -23.41 -4.55
C ARG A 237 23.18 -24.48 -3.60
N GLU A 238 24.01 -25.48 -3.34
CA GLU A 238 23.69 -26.59 -2.45
C GLU A 238 24.45 -26.47 -1.12
N SER A 239 23.87 -26.96 -0.02
CA SER A 239 24.55 -27.08 1.26
C SER A 239 25.71 -28.06 1.16
N LEU A 240 26.70 -27.94 2.06
CA LEU A 240 27.81 -28.91 2.14
C LEU A 240 27.35 -30.35 2.40
N ARG A 241 26.15 -30.52 2.98
CA ARG A 241 25.54 -31.82 3.27
C ARG A 241 24.74 -32.39 2.08
N GLY A 242 24.50 -31.61 1.03
CA GLY A 242 23.67 -32.02 -0.10
C GLY A 242 22.16 -32.08 0.21
N ASP A 243 21.73 -31.46 1.32
CA ASP A 243 20.36 -31.59 1.85
C ASP A 243 19.52 -30.32 1.71
N THR A 244 20.12 -29.21 1.25
CA THR A 244 19.42 -27.94 1.09
C THR A 244 19.86 -27.24 -0.17
N LEU A 245 18.89 -26.86 -1.01
CA LEU A 245 19.11 -25.90 -2.10
C LEU A 245 18.77 -24.51 -1.61
N PHE A 246 19.65 -23.56 -1.91
CA PHE A 246 19.45 -22.14 -1.67
C PHE A 246 19.38 -21.43 -3.02
N CYS A 247 18.24 -20.82 -3.28
CA CYS A 247 17.88 -20.28 -4.58
C CYS A 247 17.73 -18.76 -4.48
N ARG A 248 18.65 -18.01 -5.09
CA ARG A 248 18.75 -16.55 -4.97
C ARG A 248 17.78 -15.85 -5.92
N LEU A 249 17.04 -14.89 -5.36
CA LEU A 249 16.20 -13.95 -6.08
C LEU A 249 17.00 -12.69 -6.46
N PRO A 250 16.57 -11.93 -7.47
CA PRO A 250 17.26 -10.68 -7.85
C PRO A 250 17.24 -9.61 -6.74
N TYR A 251 16.29 -9.69 -5.80
CA TYR A 251 16.06 -8.77 -4.69
C TYR A 251 15.09 -9.44 -3.69
N ASN A 252 14.74 -8.77 -2.58
CA ASN A 252 13.62 -9.22 -1.75
C ASN A 252 12.32 -9.14 -2.55
N ALA A 253 11.68 -10.28 -2.84
CA ALA A 253 10.51 -10.34 -3.70
C ALA A 253 9.37 -11.12 -3.05
N GLN A 254 8.12 -10.78 -3.42
CA GLN A 254 6.94 -11.57 -3.08
C GLN A 254 6.76 -12.69 -4.10
N ILE A 255 6.93 -13.96 -3.70
CA ILE A 255 6.98 -15.10 -4.63
C ILE A 255 6.15 -16.30 -4.19
N THR A 256 5.79 -17.16 -5.15
CA THR A 256 5.39 -18.56 -4.94
C THR A 256 6.50 -19.50 -5.46
N PRO A 257 7.00 -20.45 -4.64
CA PRO A 257 8.06 -21.35 -5.06
C PRO A 257 7.51 -22.55 -5.86
N TYR A 258 8.26 -22.96 -6.88
CA TYR A 258 7.99 -24.11 -7.74
C TYR A 258 9.12 -25.14 -7.65
N LEU A 259 8.79 -26.43 -7.70
CA LEU A 259 9.74 -27.52 -7.80
C LEU A 259 9.25 -28.60 -8.78
N LYS A 260 10.20 -29.24 -9.45
CA LYS A 260 10.03 -30.48 -10.20
C LYS A 260 11.01 -31.51 -9.66
N VAL A 261 10.51 -32.69 -9.31
CA VAL A 261 11.30 -33.74 -8.67
C VAL A 261 10.94 -35.12 -9.19
N GLU A 262 11.86 -36.07 -8.98
CA GLU A 262 11.65 -37.50 -9.14
C GLU A 262 11.96 -38.16 -7.78
N ALA A 263 11.00 -38.89 -7.20
CA ALA A 263 11.13 -39.42 -5.85
C ALA A 263 10.22 -40.62 -5.61
N GLU A 264 10.55 -41.41 -4.59
CA GLU A 264 9.62 -42.36 -3.97
C GLU A 264 8.47 -41.60 -3.29
N ALA A 265 7.31 -42.25 -3.14
CA ALA A 265 6.18 -41.67 -2.40
C ALA A 265 6.48 -41.45 -0.90
N GLY A 266 6.01 -40.34 -0.34
CA GLY A 266 5.99 -40.06 1.10
C GLY A 266 7.18 -39.26 1.66
N LYS A 267 8.12 -38.81 0.82
CA LYS A 267 9.23 -37.94 1.25
C LYS A 267 8.73 -36.52 1.41
N THR A 268 9.13 -35.83 2.48
CA THR A 268 8.70 -34.44 2.76
C THR A 268 9.81 -33.45 2.42
N ILE A 269 9.57 -32.59 1.44
CA ILE A 269 10.41 -31.44 1.11
C ILE A 269 9.89 -30.24 1.90
N HIS A 270 10.77 -29.55 2.64
CA HIS A 270 10.41 -28.30 3.33
C HIS A 270 10.86 -27.09 2.50
N ILE A 271 10.01 -26.07 2.42
CA ILE A 271 10.25 -24.86 1.64
C ILE A 271 10.02 -23.64 2.53
N ARG A 272 11.00 -22.74 2.59
CA ARG A 272 10.90 -21.48 3.34
C ARG A 272 11.80 -20.42 2.73
N MET A 273 11.57 -19.16 3.08
CA MET A 273 12.45 -18.06 2.72
C MET A 273 13.55 -17.89 3.77
N ASP A 274 14.63 -17.20 3.42
CA ASP A 274 15.58 -16.62 4.37
C ASP A 274 14.91 -15.69 5.40
N ASN A 275 13.84 -15.01 5.01
CA ASN A 275 13.04 -14.14 5.86
C ASN A 275 11.99 -14.88 6.72
N TYR A 276 12.05 -16.22 6.83
CA TYR A 276 11.09 -17.01 7.61
C TYR A 276 11.01 -16.60 9.09
N GLU A 277 12.09 -16.08 9.66
CA GLU A 277 12.13 -15.50 11.02
C GLU A 277 12.38 -13.98 11.01
N GLY A 278 12.12 -13.33 9.88
CA GLY A 278 12.17 -11.87 9.72
C GLY A 278 11.17 -11.16 10.63
N GLY A 279 11.55 -10.00 11.17
CA GLY A 279 10.75 -9.29 12.17
C GLY A 279 10.70 -9.97 13.54
N SER A 280 11.65 -10.87 13.83
CA SER A 280 11.77 -11.62 15.09
C SER A 280 10.59 -12.57 15.40
N GLU A 281 9.82 -12.94 14.38
CA GLU A 281 8.65 -13.79 14.48
C GLU A 281 8.64 -14.81 13.34
N ARG A 282 7.94 -15.93 13.52
CA ARG A 282 7.82 -16.94 12.45
C ARG A 282 6.78 -16.53 11.43
N ASN A 283 7.16 -16.57 10.17
CA ASN A 283 6.32 -16.29 9.01
C ASN A 283 5.79 -17.60 8.40
N VAL A 284 5.22 -17.53 7.21
CA VAL A 284 4.70 -18.72 6.51
C VAL A 284 5.82 -19.57 5.91
N ARG A 285 5.62 -20.89 5.94
CA ARG A 285 6.44 -21.91 5.24
C ARG A 285 5.56 -22.92 4.53
N ALA A 286 6.16 -23.75 3.69
CA ALA A 286 5.47 -24.82 2.98
C ALA A 286 6.15 -26.17 3.12
N GLU A 287 5.38 -27.23 2.91
CA GLU A 287 5.83 -28.61 2.86
C GLU A 287 5.20 -29.31 1.64
N TYR A 288 5.98 -30.13 0.96
CA TYR A 288 5.50 -30.96 -0.15
C TYR A 288 5.84 -32.42 0.12
N ILE A 289 4.82 -33.27 0.17
CA ILE A 289 4.97 -34.72 0.31
C ILE A 289 4.88 -35.36 -1.08
N THR A 290 5.94 -36.06 -1.48
CA THR A 290 6.07 -36.66 -2.80
C THR A 290 5.09 -37.81 -3.00
N ARG A 291 4.68 -38.01 -4.25
CA ARG A 291 4.15 -39.28 -4.77
C ARG A 291 5.25 -40.02 -5.55
N GLU A 292 4.95 -41.21 -6.03
CA GLU A 292 5.90 -42.01 -6.81
C GLU A 292 6.21 -41.37 -8.17
N GLY A 293 7.49 -41.35 -8.56
CA GLY A 293 7.96 -40.96 -9.88
C GLY A 293 8.15 -39.44 -10.08
N GLU A 294 8.12 -39.01 -11.35
CA GLU A 294 8.27 -37.62 -11.75
C GLU A 294 7.01 -36.79 -11.45
N GLN A 295 7.20 -35.60 -10.88
CA GLN A 295 6.12 -34.73 -10.41
C GLN A 295 6.56 -33.28 -10.32
N GLU A 296 5.57 -32.38 -10.32
CA GLU A 296 5.74 -30.94 -10.21
C GLU A 296 4.75 -30.34 -9.22
N TYR A 297 5.16 -29.26 -8.56
CA TYR A 297 4.35 -28.56 -7.56
C TYR A 297 4.72 -27.08 -7.48
N GLU A 298 3.71 -26.21 -7.43
CA GLU A 298 3.85 -24.80 -7.06
C GLU A 298 3.11 -24.57 -5.74
N SER A 299 3.80 -24.03 -4.74
CA SER A 299 3.17 -23.65 -3.47
C SER A 299 2.47 -22.32 -3.62
N TYR A 300 1.14 -22.32 -3.55
CA TYR A 300 0.33 -21.13 -3.85
C TYR A 300 0.23 -20.09 -2.72
N GLY A 301 0.70 -20.40 -1.51
CA GLY A 301 0.86 -19.38 -0.47
C GLY A 301 2.13 -18.56 -0.71
N TRP A 302 1.96 -17.26 -0.98
CA TRP A 302 3.09 -16.38 -1.26
C TRP A 302 3.92 -16.09 -0.01
N MET A 303 5.23 -15.97 -0.22
CA MET A 303 6.25 -15.67 0.79
C MET A 303 7.12 -14.51 0.29
N ASN A 304 7.93 -13.91 1.17
CA ASN A 304 8.92 -12.90 0.76
C ASN A 304 10.31 -13.17 1.35
N GLY A 305 11.34 -12.69 0.67
CA GLY A 305 12.74 -12.83 1.07
C GLY A 305 13.68 -12.68 -0.13
N HIS A 306 14.99 -12.82 0.10
CA HIS A 306 16.02 -12.76 -0.96
C HIS A 306 16.42 -14.15 -1.45
N GLU A 307 16.22 -15.19 -0.66
CA GLU A 307 16.53 -16.57 -1.03
C GLU A 307 15.41 -17.54 -0.63
N VAL A 308 15.15 -18.54 -1.47
CA VAL A 308 14.29 -19.68 -1.16
C VAL A 308 15.15 -20.86 -0.74
N TYR A 309 14.80 -21.48 0.38
CA TYR A 309 15.46 -22.67 0.92
C TYR A 309 14.55 -23.89 0.70
N TYR A 310 15.02 -24.83 -0.11
CA TYR A 310 14.39 -26.15 -0.26
C TYR A 310 15.21 -27.18 0.52
N ILE A 311 14.70 -27.67 1.64
CA ILE A 311 15.33 -28.76 2.40
C ILE A 311 14.83 -30.08 1.83
N ILE A 312 15.73 -30.82 1.18
CA ILE A 312 15.47 -32.00 0.38
C ILE A 312 15.89 -33.25 1.17
N PRO A 313 14.97 -34.20 1.46
CA PRO A 313 15.32 -35.45 2.12
C PRO A 313 16.03 -36.41 1.17
N GLU A 314 16.75 -37.38 1.73
CA GLU A 314 17.40 -38.44 0.95
C GLU A 314 16.41 -39.21 0.06
N GLY A 315 16.84 -39.52 -1.17
CA GLY A 315 16.04 -40.24 -2.17
C GLY A 315 15.14 -39.35 -3.03
N VAL A 316 15.22 -38.03 -2.90
CA VAL A 316 14.55 -37.07 -3.78
C VAL A 316 15.56 -36.47 -4.76
N LYS A 317 15.32 -36.66 -6.06
CA LYS A 317 16.10 -36.04 -7.14
C LYS A 317 15.42 -34.77 -7.62
N VAL A 318 16.07 -33.64 -7.44
CA VAL A 318 15.57 -32.35 -7.94
C VAL A 318 15.87 -32.22 -9.44
N LEU A 319 14.84 -32.00 -10.24
CA LEU A 319 14.93 -31.84 -11.69
C LEU A 319 14.90 -30.37 -12.11
N ASP A 320 14.12 -29.54 -11.42
CA ASP A 320 14.00 -28.11 -11.69
C ASP A 320 13.47 -27.37 -10.46
N VAL A 321 13.89 -26.11 -10.27
CA VAL A 321 13.34 -25.20 -9.26
C VAL A 321 13.16 -23.83 -9.88
N LYS A 322 11.99 -23.24 -9.67
CA LYS A 322 11.59 -21.93 -10.21
C LYS A 322 10.81 -21.16 -9.16
N TYR A 323 10.49 -19.91 -9.47
CA TYR A 323 9.56 -19.12 -8.68
C TYR A 323 8.64 -18.32 -9.61
N ARG A 324 7.53 -17.84 -9.06
CA ARG A 324 6.70 -16.82 -9.71
C ARG A 324 6.62 -15.62 -8.79
N GLU A 325 6.95 -14.45 -9.31
CA GLU A 325 6.75 -13.20 -8.60
C GLU A 325 5.32 -12.70 -8.83
N THR A 326 4.68 -12.27 -7.76
CA THR A 326 3.38 -11.61 -7.79
C THR A 326 3.39 -10.39 -6.90
N GLY A 327 2.72 -9.32 -7.31
CA GLY A 327 2.63 -8.09 -6.53
C GLY A 327 1.53 -7.17 -7.01
N TYR A 328 1.41 -6.00 -6.38
CA TYR A 328 0.49 -4.97 -6.84
C TYR A 328 0.80 -4.57 -8.29
N ASN A 329 -0.23 -4.42 -9.12
CA ASN A 329 -0.05 -4.17 -10.55
C ASN A 329 0.13 -2.68 -10.86
N THR A 330 1.37 -2.26 -10.62
CA THR A 330 1.91 -0.94 -10.92
C THR A 330 3.33 -1.09 -11.44
N ASP A 331 3.87 -0.01 -12.00
CA ASP A 331 5.27 0.07 -12.41
C ASP A 331 6.03 1.06 -11.54
N LEU A 332 7.31 0.79 -11.31
CA LEU A 332 8.26 1.76 -10.77
C LEU A 332 8.65 2.74 -11.89
N ALA A 333 7.78 3.72 -12.16
CA ALA A 333 7.92 4.68 -13.25
C ALA A 333 8.74 5.93 -12.88
N GLY A 334 8.95 6.15 -11.58
CA GLY A 334 9.81 7.22 -11.08
C GLY A 334 11.29 6.88 -11.21
N SER A 335 12.15 7.91 -11.18
CA SER A 335 13.59 7.73 -11.06
C SER A 335 14.25 8.88 -10.33
N PHE A 336 15.43 8.61 -9.77
CA PHE A 336 16.32 9.62 -9.19
C PHE A 336 17.78 9.24 -9.49
N HIS A 337 18.62 10.26 -9.67
CA HIS A 337 20.07 10.14 -9.81
C HIS A 337 20.77 11.41 -9.33
N CYS A 338 21.96 11.30 -8.74
CA CYS A 338 22.85 12.42 -8.42
C CYS A 338 24.34 12.05 -8.45
N ASP A 339 25.23 12.99 -8.13
CA ASP A 339 26.69 12.77 -8.09
C ASP A 339 27.23 12.04 -6.84
N ASP A 340 26.34 11.57 -5.95
CA ASP A 340 26.72 10.75 -4.79
C ASP A 340 25.95 9.41 -4.81
N PRO A 341 26.62 8.29 -5.15
CA PRO A 341 25.99 6.98 -5.31
C PRO A 341 25.21 6.49 -4.08
N PHE A 342 25.48 7.05 -2.90
CA PHE A 342 24.72 6.74 -1.70
C PHE A 342 23.23 7.06 -1.85
N TYR A 343 22.89 8.23 -2.39
CA TYR A 343 21.47 8.63 -2.51
C TYR A 343 20.76 7.88 -3.62
N ASP A 344 21.49 7.48 -4.67
CA ASP A 344 20.96 6.62 -5.73
C ASP A 344 20.55 5.25 -5.16
N GLU A 345 21.42 4.63 -4.38
CA GLU A 345 21.14 3.36 -3.70
C GLU A 345 20.02 3.51 -2.66
N LEU A 346 20.03 4.59 -1.86
CA LEU A 346 18.99 4.86 -0.88
C LEU A 346 17.62 5.01 -1.55
N TRP A 347 17.54 5.75 -2.66
CA TRP A 347 16.31 5.91 -3.43
C TRP A 347 15.83 4.57 -3.98
N GLN A 348 16.73 3.76 -4.55
CA GLN A 348 16.39 2.43 -5.09
C GLN A 348 15.86 1.48 -4.03
N ARG A 349 16.50 1.40 -2.85
CA ARG A 349 15.99 0.58 -1.73
C ARG A 349 14.67 1.12 -1.18
N SER A 350 14.49 2.43 -1.10
CA SER A 350 13.20 3.03 -0.70
C SER A 350 12.09 2.60 -1.66
N ALA A 351 12.31 2.78 -2.97
CA ALA A 351 11.33 2.45 -4.01
C ALA A 351 11.01 0.94 -4.04
N ARG A 352 12.03 0.10 -3.82
CA ARG A 352 11.86 -1.35 -3.67
C ARG A 352 11.00 -1.68 -2.45
N THR A 353 11.29 -1.05 -1.31
CA THR A 353 10.60 -1.31 -0.05
C THR A 353 9.13 -0.94 -0.16
N LEU A 354 8.82 0.22 -0.76
CA LEU A 354 7.46 0.62 -1.12
C LEU A 354 6.76 -0.45 -1.97
N TYR A 355 7.40 -0.92 -3.05
CA TYR A 355 6.73 -1.90 -3.92
C TYR A 355 6.43 -3.24 -3.21
N ILE A 356 7.35 -3.74 -2.39
CA ILE A 356 7.15 -5.02 -1.69
C ILE A 356 6.20 -4.92 -0.49
N THR A 357 5.85 -3.71 -0.06
CA THR A 357 4.82 -3.44 0.97
C THR A 357 3.46 -3.15 0.34
N MET A 358 3.28 -3.45 -0.96
CA MET A 358 2.01 -3.30 -1.66
C MET A 358 1.48 -4.67 -2.13
N ARG A 359 0.23 -5.00 -1.75
CA ARG A 359 -0.53 -6.14 -2.32
C ARG A 359 -2.04 -5.89 -2.23
N ASP A 360 -2.71 -6.48 -1.24
CA ASP A 360 -4.14 -6.24 -0.94
C ASP A 360 -4.39 -4.81 -0.42
N ASN A 361 -3.38 -4.26 0.25
CA ASN A 361 -3.30 -2.96 0.89
C ASN A 361 -1.83 -2.48 0.83
N TYR A 362 -1.59 -1.24 1.24
CA TYR A 362 -0.29 -0.89 1.81
C TYR A 362 -0.11 -1.65 3.12
N MET A 363 1.12 -2.02 3.47
CA MET A 363 1.41 -2.77 4.68
C MET A 363 2.72 -2.34 5.33
N ASP A 364 2.76 -2.37 6.65
CA ASP A 364 3.97 -2.16 7.44
C ASP A 364 5.14 -3.02 6.94
N CYS A 365 4.90 -4.32 6.76
CA CYS A 365 5.90 -5.27 6.27
C CYS A 365 5.26 -6.47 5.55
N PRO A 366 5.92 -7.04 4.52
CA PRO A 366 5.43 -8.22 3.80
C PRO A 366 5.57 -9.54 4.57
N ASP A 367 6.26 -9.53 5.71
CA ASP A 367 6.56 -10.71 6.51
C ASP A 367 5.64 -10.83 7.73
N ARG A 368 5.99 -10.17 8.84
CA ARG A 368 5.44 -10.42 10.19
C ARG A 368 3.95 -10.14 10.32
N GLU A 369 3.45 -9.04 9.75
CA GLU A 369 2.09 -8.55 10.01
C GLU A 369 1.25 -8.42 8.75
N ARG A 370 1.83 -7.90 7.67
CA ARG A 370 1.12 -7.58 6.41
C ARG A 370 -0.10 -6.69 6.68
N ALA A 371 0.03 -5.73 7.58
CA ALA A 371 -1.04 -4.96 8.17
C ALA A 371 -1.04 -3.52 7.64
N GLN A 372 -2.22 -3.00 7.31
CA GLN A 372 -2.39 -1.62 6.84
C GLN A 372 -2.40 -0.67 8.04
N TRP A 373 -1.20 -0.45 8.58
CA TRP A 373 -0.93 0.56 9.59
C TRP A 373 -0.90 1.93 8.94
N TRP A 374 -1.54 2.88 9.60
CA TRP A 374 -1.95 4.11 8.94
C TRP A 374 -0.96 5.27 9.13
N GLY A 375 -0.04 5.15 10.09
CA GLY A 375 1.17 5.98 10.10
C GLY A 375 2.05 5.66 8.90
N ASP A 376 2.20 4.38 8.59
CA ASP A 376 2.98 3.84 7.48
C ASP A 376 2.42 4.27 6.13
N GLU A 377 1.12 4.03 5.94
CA GLU A 377 0.42 4.35 4.69
C GLU A 377 0.55 5.84 4.32
N VAL A 378 0.66 6.75 5.31
CA VAL A 378 0.88 8.19 5.08
C VAL A 378 2.24 8.48 4.42
N ASN A 379 3.29 7.75 4.81
CA ASN A 379 4.60 7.87 4.16
C ASN A 379 4.58 7.15 2.80
N GLU A 380 4.05 5.93 2.74
CA GLU A 380 3.99 5.10 1.54
C GLU A 380 3.21 5.77 0.39
N LEU A 381 2.05 6.37 0.68
CA LEU A 381 1.29 7.11 -0.34
C LEU A 381 2.05 8.33 -0.85
N GLY A 382 2.83 8.98 0.02
CA GLY A 382 3.68 10.11 -0.35
C GLY A 382 4.83 9.69 -1.27
N GLU A 383 5.40 8.51 -1.03
CA GLU A 383 6.43 7.90 -1.88
C GLU A 383 5.87 7.46 -3.23
N ALA A 384 4.65 6.88 -3.25
CA ALA A 384 4.00 6.38 -4.45
C ALA A 384 3.90 7.43 -5.56
N PHE A 385 3.63 8.70 -5.24
CA PHE A 385 3.55 9.77 -6.24
C PHE A 385 4.88 10.11 -6.93
N TYR A 386 6.01 9.71 -6.35
CA TYR A 386 7.34 9.94 -6.92
C TYR A 386 8.00 8.66 -7.45
N ALA A 387 7.53 7.48 -7.04
CA ALA A 387 8.12 6.20 -7.41
C ALA A 387 7.30 5.43 -8.46
N LEU A 388 5.97 5.52 -8.42
CA LEU A 388 5.07 4.61 -9.12
C LEU A 388 4.34 5.28 -10.28
N SER A 389 3.86 4.46 -11.22
CA SER A 389 2.87 4.91 -12.21
C SER A 389 1.52 5.25 -11.54
N PRO A 390 0.66 6.05 -12.18
CA PRO A 390 -0.61 6.49 -11.57
C PRO A 390 -1.55 5.35 -11.14
N SER A 391 -1.39 4.13 -11.67
CA SER A 391 -2.19 2.97 -11.22
C SER A 391 -1.95 2.58 -9.76
N GLY A 392 -0.79 2.94 -9.18
CA GLY A 392 -0.47 2.78 -7.76
C GLY A 392 -1.43 3.55 -6.84
N GLN A 393 -1.96 4.68 -7.31
CA GLN A 393 -2.75 5.61 -6.49
C GLN A 393 -4.09 5.03 -6.01
N LYS A 394 -4.62 4.01 -6.71
CA LYS A 394 -5.87 3.34 -6.34
C LYS A 394 -5.78 2.61 -5.00
N LEU A 395 -4.58 2.18 -4.59
CA LEU A 395 -4.39 1.48 -3.32
C LEU A 395 -4.68 2.40 -2.13
N ALA A 396 -4.19 3.65 -2.17
CA ALA A 396 -4.48 4.65 -1.15
C ALA A 396 -5.99 4.98 -1.09
N VAL A 397 -6.66 5.15 -2.24
CA VAL A 397 -8.12 5.42 -2.26
C VAL A 397 -8.89 4.26 -1.63
N LYS A 398 -8.50 3.01 -1.92
CA LYS A 398 -9.06 1.82 -1.25
C LYS A 398 -8.86 1.90 0.27
N GLY A 399 -7.64 2.16 0.74
CA GLY A 399 -7.33 2.30 2.15
C GLY A 399 -8.23 3.35 2.81
N ILE A 400 -8.32 4.56 2.24
CA ILE A 400 -9.13 5.66 2.78
C ILE A 400 -10.58 5.23 3.01
N HIS A 401 -11.18 4.51 2.05
CA HIS A 401 -12.52 3.97 2.21
C HIS A 401 -12.59 2.92 3.33
N GLU A 402 -11.64 1.99 3.40
CA GLU A 402 -11.58 1.01 4.48
C GLU A 402 -11.49 1.68 5.86
N LEU A 403 -10.55 2.59 6.08
CA LEU A 403 -10.40 3.28 7.37
C LEU A 403 -11.70 3.93 7.84
N MET A 404 -12.35 4.66 6.94
CA MET A 404 -13.54 5.41 7.30
C MET A 404 -14.79 4.53 7.38
N ASN A 405 -14.85 3.40 6.67
CA ASN A 405 -15.93 2.42 6.80
C ASN A 405 -15.83 1.60 8.09
N TRP A 406 -14.66 1.56 8.71
CA TRP A 406 -14.40 0.93 10.00
C TRP A 406 -14.53 1.90 11.19
N GLN A 407 -14.96 3.16 11.00
CA GLN A 407 -15.18 4.06 12.14
C GLN A 407 -16.16 3.44 13.14
N ARG A 408 -15.80 3.48 14.43
CA ARG A 408 -16.63 2.94 15.52
C ARG A 408 -17.87 3.78 15.78
N GLU A 409 -18.79 3.18 16.52
CA GLU A 409 -20.00 3.86 16.98
C GLU A 409 -19.69 5.09 17.84
N ASP A 410 -18.59 5.14 18.59
CA ASP A 410 -18.16 6.29 19.38
C ASP A 410 -17.36 7.35 18.58
N GLY A 411 -17.18 7.13 17.28
CA GLY A 411 -16.45 8.02 16.38
C GLY A 411 -14.95 7.75 16.30
N THR A 412 -14.36 6.92 17.17
CA THR A 412 -12.93 6.57 17.11
C THR A 412 -12.61 5.66 15.92
N LEU A 413 -11.33 5.57 15.57
CA LEU A 413 -10.82 4.79 14.44
C LEU A 413 -9.96 3.60 14.91
N TYR A 414 -9.64 2.69 13.99
CA TYR A 414 -8.76 1.54 14.22
C TYR A 414 -7.39 1.75 13.55
N SER A 415 -6.35 1.12 14.08
CA SER A 415 -5.00 1.09 13.52
C SER A 415 -4.38 -0.28 13.89
N PRO A 416 -4.43 -1.29 13.00
CA PRO A 416 -4.70 -1.22 11.56
C PRO A 416 -6.16 -1.52 11.17
N VAL A 417 -6.47 -1.37 9.88
CA VAL A 417 -7.75 -1.79 9.26
C VAL A 417 -7.48 -2.65 8.02
N PRO A 418 -8.22 -3.73 7.75
CA PRO A 418 -9.32 -4.30 8.52
C PRO A 418 -8.91 -4.74 9.93
N ALA A 419 -9.70 -4.39 10.94
CA ALA A 419 -9.42 -4.74 12.33
C ALA A 419 -9.94 -6.16 12.62
N GLY A 420 -9.12 -7.17 12.33
CA GLY A 420 -9.42 -8.58 12.62
C GLY A 420 -9.21 -8.90 14.10
N ASN A 421 -8.09 -9.54 14.43
CA ASN A 421 -7.75 -9.90 15.83
C ASN A 421 -6.95 -8.82 16.57
N TRP A 422 -6.79 -7.63 15.98
CA TRP A 422 -6.31 -6.42 16.63
C TRP A 422 -7.22 -5.26 16.32
N ASP A 423 -7.56 -4.52 17.37
CA ASP A 423 -8.72 -3.63 17.37
C ASP A 423 -8.42 -2.31 18.09
N LYS A 424 -7.15 -1.87 18.17
CA LYS A 424 -6.76 -0.65 18.92
C LYS A 424 -6.65 0.58 18.03
N GLU A 425 -6.80 1.76 18.65
CA GLU A 425 -6.52 3.07 18.03
C GLU A 425 -5.11 3.56 18.41
N LEU A 426 -4.39 4.12 17.43
CA LEU A 426 -3.20 4.96 17.63
C LEU A 426 -3.53 6.42 17.23
N PRO A 427 -3.86 7.31 18.18
CA PRO A 427 -4.46 8.61 17.86
C PRO A 427 -3.61 9.51 16.95
N LEU A 428 -2.28 9.54 17.12
CA LEU A 428 -1.41 10.39 16.29
C LEU A 428 -1.30 9.87 14.85
N GLN A 429 -1.24 8.55 14.66
CA GLN A 429 -1.30 7.96 13.32
C GLN A 429 -2.61 8.36 12.63
N MET A 430 -3.74 8.26 13.31
CA MET A 430 -5.04 8.65 12.75
C MET A 430 -5.10 10.14 12.35
N LEU A 431 -4.52 11.03 13.14
CA LEU A 431 -4.41 12.45 12.77
C LEU A 431 -3.51 12.66 11.55
N ALA A 432 -2.42 11.90 11.42
CA ALA A 432 -1.57 11.93 10.23
C ALA A 432 -2.35 11.45 8.99
N SER A 433 -3.12 10.37 9.12
CA SER A 433 -3.90 9.74 8.06
C SER A 433 -5.01 10.62 7.53
N ILE A 434 -5.91 11.09 8.39
CA ILE A 434 -7.03 11.92 7.93
C ILE A 434 -6.58 13.34 7.55
N GLY A 435 -5.34 13.71 7.91
CA GLY A 435 -4.84 15.06 7.84
C GLY A 435 -4.10 15.43 6.56
N TRP A 436 -3.27 16.48 6.70
CA TRP A 436 -2.61 17.14 5.57
C TRP A 436 -1.67 16.23 4.79
N TYR A 437 -0.95 15.33 5.47
CA TYR A 437 0.01 14.43 4.85
C TYR A 437 -0.64 13.14 4.32
N GLY A 438 -1.80 12.72 4.86
CA GLY A 438 -2.53 11.55 4.37
C GLY A 438 -3.59 11.89 3.32
N PHE A 439 -4.86 11.92 3.71
CA PHE A 439 -6.01 12.07 2.79
C PHE A 439 -5.90 13.30 1.89
N TYR A 440 -5.45 14.44 2.43
CA TYR A 440 -5.29 15.64 1.62
C TYR A 440 -4.18 15.50 0.57
N THR A 441 -3.03 14.90 0.91
CA THR A 441 -1.98 14.59 -0.07
C THR A 441 -2.51 13.71 -1.18
N GLN A 442 -3.26 12.65 -0.83
CA GLN A 442 -3.86 11.76 -1.82
C GLN A 442 -4.70 12.53 -2.83
N TYR A 443 -5.62 13.37 -2.36
CA TYR A 443 -6.42 14.25 -3.24
C TYR A 443 -5.54 15.22 -4.04
N TYR A 444 -4.66 15.95 -3.36
CA TYR A 444 -3.93 17.05 -3.96
C TYR A 444 -2.92 16.58 -5.02
N TYR A 445 -2.32 15.42 -4.84
CA TYR A 445 -1.34 14.89 -5.79
C TYR A 445 -1.97 14.11 -6.94
N SER A 446 -3.13 13.47 -6.74
CA SER A 446 -3.83 12.71 -7.78
C SER A 446 -4.89 13.52 -8.55
N ALA A 447 -5.40 14.60 -7.95
CA ALA A 447 -6.66 15.28 -8.27
C ALA A 447 -7.93 14.42 -8.09
N ASP A 448 -7.82 13.22 -7.53
CA ASP A 448 -8.97 12.38 -7.20
C ASP A 448 -9.60 12.83 -5.88
N SER A 449 -10.85 13.27 -5.95
CA SER A 449 -11.66 13.68 -4.80
C SER A 449 -12.90 12.82 -4.61
N SER A 450 -12.99 11.68 -5.30
CA SER A 450 -14.15 10.78 -5.26
C SER A 450 -14.49 10.30 -3.84
N PHE A 451 -13.47 10.13 -2.99
CA PHE A 451 -13.65 9.71 -1.60
C PHE A 451 -14.13 10.83 -0.67
N VAL A 452 -13.86 12.11 -1.00
CA VAL A 452 -14.06 13.25 -0.08
C VAL A 452 -15.52 13.37 0.41
N PRO A 453 -16.55 13.34 -0.46
CA PRO A 453 -17.95 13.42 -0.01
C PRO A 453 -18.35 12.22 0.87
N VAL A 454 -17.74 11.05 0.66
CA VAL A 454 -18.06 9.80 1.36
C VAL A 454 -17.51 9.81 2.79
N ILE A 455 -16.33 10.41 2.99
CA ILE A 455 -15.62 10.37 4.28
C ILE A 455 -15.87 11.60 5.17
N TYR A 456 -16.31 12.73 4.59
CA TYR A 456 -16.25 14.03 5.26
C TYR A 456 -16.94 14.06 6.62
N ASP A 457 -18.18 13.57 6.70
CA ASP A 457 -18.95 13.61 7.96
C ASP A 457 -18.30 12.74 9.05
N ARG A 458 -17.67 11.61 8.67
CA ARG A 458 -16.95 10.74 9.60
C ARG A 458 -15.62 11.35 10.05
N MET A 459 -14.91 12.02 9.15
CA MET A 459 -13.71 12.79 9.46
C MET A 459 -14.03 13.92 10.46
N ARG A 460 -15.09 14.68 10.19
CA ARG A 460 -15.58 15.74 11.07
C ARG A 460 -15.98 15.19 12.45
N ARG A 461 -16.71 14.08 12.47
CA ARG A 461 -17.06 13.39 13.72
C ARG A 461 -15.82 13.08 14.56
N TYR A 462 -14.77 12.53 13.94
CA TYR A 462 -13.52 12.26 14.64
C TYR A 462 -12.88 13.56 15.18
N LEU A 463 -12.71 14.58 14.35
CA LEU A 463 -12.00 15.80 14.74
C LEU A 463 -12.73 16.69 15.75
N HIS A 464 -14.07 16.62 15.81
CA HIS A 464 -14.90 17.54 16.60
C HIS A 464 -15.68 16.88 17.73
N GLU A 465 -15.98 15.59 17.66
CA GLU A 465 -16.66 14.86 18.75
C GLU A 465 -15.67 14.06 19.60
N VAL A 466 -14.64 13.47 18.99
CA VAL A 466 -13.67 12.62 19.69
C VAL A 466 -12.52 13.45 20.29
N TRP A 467 -11.95 14.38 19.53
CA TRP A 467 -10.89 15.27 20.02
C TRP A 467 -11.45 16.45 20.80
N GLN A 468 -10.73 16.83 21.86
CA GLN A 468 -11.13 17.91 22.75
C GLN A 468 -10.02 18.96 22.82
N VAL A 469 -10.40 20.23 22.97
CA VAL A 469 -9.49 21.35 23.16
C VAL A 469 -9.68 21.97 24.53
N ASP A 470 -8.62 22.52 25.10
CA ASP A 470 -8.68 23.25 26.36
C ASP A 470 -9.25 24.67 26.18
N LYS A 471 -9.33 25.44 27.27
CA LYS A 471 -9.87 26.82 27.24
C LYS A 471 -9.06 27.79 26.37
N SER A 472 -7.82 27.45 26.03
CA SER A 472 -6.97 28.22 25.12
C SER A 472 -7.14 27.79 23.64
N GLY A 473 -7.84 26.67 23.41
CA GLY A 473 -8.04 26.08 22.08
C GLY A 473 -6.92 25.14 21.65
N LEU A 474 -5.99 24.77 22.55
CA LEU A 474 -4.98 23.74 22.29
C LEU A 474 -5.56 22.37 22.54
N VAL A 475 -5.15 21.38 21.74
CA VAL A 475 -5.69 20.02 21.86
C VAL A 475 -5.24 19.37 23.17
N ILE A 476 -6.17 18.67 23.81
CA ILE A 476 -5.90 17.84 24.99
C ILE A 476 -5.46 16.47 24.48
N GLU A 477 -4.27 16.04 24.90
CA GLU A 477 -3.70 14.75 24.52
C GLU A 477 -4.66 13.59 24.85
N ARG A 478 -4.92 12.74 23.86
CA ARG A 478 -5.68 11.50 24.03
C ARG A 478 -4.72 10.35 24.21
N GLN A 479 -4.94 9.55 25.25
CA GLN A 479 -4.16 8.32 25.45
C GLN A 479 -4.54 7.22 24.44
N GLY A 480 -5.78 7.26 23.90
CA GLY A 480 -6.30 6.22 23.03
C GLY A 480 -6.21 4.84 23.66
N ALA A 481 -6.05 3.81 22.82
CA ALA A 481 -5.69 2.46 23.28
C ALA A 481 -4.17 2.29 23.38
N TRP A 482 -3.41 3.04 22.57
CA TRP A 482 -1.96 3.15 22.67
C TRP A 482 -1.51 4.57 22.30
N SER A 483 -0.98 5.30 23.27
CA SER A 483 -0.44 6.65 23.09
C SER A 483 0.97 6.58 22.47
N TRP A 484 1.04 6.19 21.20
CA TRP A 484 2.26 6.09 20.42
C TRP A 484 2.43 7.31 19.50
N GLY A 485 3.60 7.93 19.52
CA GLY A 485 3.95 9.05 18.63
C GLY A 485 5.11 8.76 17.68
N ASP A 486 6.08 7.96 18.14
CA ASP A 486 7.20 7.46 17.34
C ASP A 486 7.91 6.34 18.12
N TRP A 487 8.78 5.56 17.44
CA TRP A 487 9.76 4.73 18.13
C TRP A 487 10.90 5.57 18.75
N GLY A 488 11.53 5.01 19.78
CA GLY A 488 12.62 5.66 20.51
C GLY A 488 12.16 6.38 21.78
N GLU A 489 13.08 7.14 22.37
CA GLU A 489 12.87 7.85 23.65
C GLU A 489 12.61 9.35 23.40
N HIS A 490 12.34 10.10 24.48
CA HIS A 490 12.27 11.57 24.47
C HIS A 490 11.17 12.18 23.56
N VAL A 491 10.02 11.52 23.47
CA VAL A 491 8.86 11.99 22.68
C VAL A 491 8.08 13.05 23.46
N ASP A 492 8.04 14.30 22.97
CA ASP A 492 7.21 15.36 23.55
C ASP A 492 5.81 15.36 22.91
N MET A 493 4.94 14.50 23.47
CA MET A 493 3.58 14.26 22.94
C MET A 493 2.71 15.52 22.87
N GLY A 494 2.88 16.48 23.78
CA GLY A 494 2.03 17.68 23.80
C GLY A 494 2.24 18.59 22.61
N VAL A 495 3.50 18.77 22.18
CA VAL A 495 3.82 19.52 20.97
C VAL A 495 3.37 18.73 19.74
N LEU A 496 3.73 17.44 19.65
CA LEU A 496 3.39 16.59 18.51
C LEU A 496 1.89 16.50 18.26
N THR A 497 1.09 16.28 19.30
CA THR A 497 -0.38 16.14 19.18
C THR A 497 -1.00 17.43 18.64
N ASN A 498 -0.56 18.60 19.13
CA ASN A 498 -1.07 19.89 18.63
C ASN A 498 -0.70 20.13 17.16
N CYS A 499 0.53 19.79 16.75
CA CYS A 499 0.95 19.90 15.35
C CYS A 499 0.15 18.99 14.42
N TRP A 500 -0.04 17.72 14.81
CA TRP A 500 -0.82 16.75 14.02
C TRP A 500 -2.29 17.14 13.95
N TYR A 501 -2.89 17.57 15.06
CA TYR A 501 -4.28 18.02 15.09
C TYR A 501 -4.50 19.26 14.21
N TYR A 502 -3.57 20.22 14.26
CA TYR A 502 -3.61 21.40 13.39
C TYR A 502 -3.53 21.03 11.90
N LEU A 503 -2.66 20.08 11.53
CA LEU A 503 -2.57 19.57 10.15
C LEU A 503 -3.85 18.82 9.73
N ALA A 504 -4.51 18.13 10.65
CA ALA A 504 -5.78 17.46 10.38
C ALA A 504 -6.92 18.46 10.14
N LEU A 505 -7.04 19.49 10.97
CA LEU A 505 -7.97 20.61 10.75
C LEU A 505 -7.69 21.34 9.44
N LYS A 506 -6.41 21.50 9.06
CA LYS A 506 -6.03 22.12 7.80
C LYS A 506 -6.56 21.35 6.58
N ALA A 507 -6.49 20.02 6.61
CA ALA A 507 -7.07 19.16 5.58
C ALA A 507 -8.60 19.24 5.59
N GLU A 508 -9.23 19.14 6.76
CA GLU A 508 -10.68 19.23 6.91
C GLU A 508 -11.23 20.53 6.32
N ARG A 509 -10.58 21.66 6.61
CA ARG A 509 -10.97 22.98 6.09
C ARG A 509 -10.94 23.00 4.57
N ALA A 510 -9.91 22.40 3.96
CA ALA A 510 -9.79 22.36 2.52
C ALA A 510 -10.91 21.53 1.88
N PHE A 511 -11.25 20.37 2.48
CA PHE A 511 -12.39 19.57 2.05
C PHE A 511 -13.74 20.25 2.29
N ALA A 512 -13.91 20.96 3.40
CA ALA A 512 -15.12 21.74 3.68
C ALA A 512 -15.36 22.78 2.57
N LEU A 513 -14.32 23.53 2.20
CA LEU A 513 -14.38 24.51 1.10
C LEU A 513 -14.67 23.82 -0.25
N GLN A 514 -14.04 22.68 -0.52
CA GLN A 514 -14.27 21.90 -1.73
C GLN A 514 -15.73 21.43 -1.86
N LEU A 515 -16.37 21.08 -0.75
CA LEU A 515 -17.76 20.64 -0.68
C LEU A 515 -18.78 21.80 -0.56
N GLY A 516 -18.32 23.05 -0.52
CA GLY A 516 -19.18 24.22 -0.30
C GLY A 516 -19.79 24.31 1.10
N ARG A 517 -19.14 23.70 2.10
CA ARG A 517 -19.54 23.74 3.52
C ARG A 517 -18.89 24.92 4.24
N ASP A 518 -19.26 26.13 3.84
CA ASP A 518 -18.63 27.38 4.30
C ASP A 518 -18.69 27.56 5.83
N LYS A 519 -19.78 27.14 6.47
CA LYS A 519 -19.94 27.22 7.93
C LYS A 519 -18.92 26.35 8.68
N ASP A 520 -18.71 25.12 8.19
CA ASP A 520 -17.71 24.21 8.76
C ASP A 520 -16.31 24.81 8.54
N ALA A 521 -16.02 25.30 7.33
CA ALA A 521 -14.73 25.94 7.02
C ALA A 521 -14.44 27.15 7.93
N ASP A 522 -15.44 27.97 8.22
CA ASP A 522 -15.33 29.12 9.13
C ASP A 522 -15.08 28.69 10.60
N GLU A 523 -15.74 27.64 11.06
CA GLU A 523 -15.52 27.05 12.38
C GLU A 523 -14.10 26.52 12.52
N ILE A 524 -13.67 25.67 11.59
CA ILE A 524 -12.34 25.10 11.56
C ILE A 524 -11.29 26.21 11.51
N SER A 525 -11.52 27.26 10.72
CA SER A 525 -10.64 28.44 10.67
C SER A 525 -10.51 29.15 12.02
N ARG A 526 -11.57 29.22 12.83
CA ARG A 526 -11.51 29.80 14.18
C ARG A 526 -10.69 28.92 15.12
N MET A 527 -10.85 27.60 15.05
CA MET A 527 -10.09 26.64 15.85
C MET A 527 -8.59 26.73 15.53
N MET A 528 -8.23 26.69 14.24
CA MET A 528 -6.85 26.82 13.77
C MET A 528 -6.20 28.13 14.25
N ARG A 529 -6.89 29.27 14.13
CA ARG A 529 -6.39 30.56 14.65
C ARG A 529 -6.20 30.57 16.17
N SER A 530 -7.02 29.82 16.92
CA SER A 530 -6.83 29.71 18.37
C SER A 530 -5.55 28.95 18.70
N ILE A 531 -5.29 27.84 18.00
CA ILE A 531 -4.04 27.08 18.13
C ILE A 531 -2.85 27.97 17.79
N GLU A 532 -2.85 28.61 16.62
CA GLU A 532 -1.76 29.51 16.16
C GLU A 532 -1.40 30.56 17.22
N ARG A 533 -2.41 31.23 17.79
CA ARG A 533 -2.20 32.29 18.79
C ARG A 533 -1.64 31.78 20.11
N CYS A 534 -2.00 30.57 20.52
CA CYS A 534 -1.66 30.02 21.83
C CYS A 534 -0.43 29.11 21.82
N PHE A 535 -0.04 28.60 20.65
CA PHE A 535 1.04 27.62 20.49
C PHE A 535 2.38 28.14 21.04
N ASP A 536 2.84 29.30 20.57
CA ASP A 536 4.08 29.91 21.06
C ASP A 536 4.01 30.21 22.56
N THR A 537 2.90 30.80 23.02
CA THR A 537 2.72 31.16 24.44
C THR A 537 2.84 29.93 25.35
N LYS A 538 2.38 28.77 24.88
CA LYS A 538 2.40 27.53 25.66
C LYS A 538 3.73 26.78 25.56
N PHE A 539 4.30 26.70 24.36
CA PHE A 539 5.36 25.73 24.05
C PHE A 539 6.72 26.38 23.77
N TRP A 540 6.77 27.64 23.34
CA TRP A 540 8.05 28.28 22.99
C TRP A 540 8.83 28.69 24.25
N THR A 541 10.05 28.14 24.39
CA THR A 541 10.93 28.41 25.55
C THR A 541 11.95 29.51 25.30
N GLY A 542 11.94 30.13 24.11
CA GLY A 542 12.99 31.04 23.65
C GLY A 542 14.08 30.37 22.82
N SER A 543 14.23 29.05 22.90
CA SER A 543 15.23 28.28 22.14
C SER A 543 14.68 27.03 21.44
N ALA A 544 13.60 26.44 21.96
CA ALA A 544 12.92 25.28 21.39
C ALA A 544 11.44 25.25 21.78
N TYR A 545 10.64 24.45 21.07
CA TYR A 545 9.29 24.07 21.52
C TYR A 545 9.34 22.93 22.51
N ARG A 546 8.59 23.08 23.60
CA ARG A 546 8.56 22.13 24.69
C ARG A 546 7.27 22.23 25.49
N SER A 547 6.65 21.10 25.79
CA SER A 547 5.52 21.05 26.71
C SER A 547 5.96 21.45 28.13
N PRO A 548 5.21 22.32 28.85
CA PRO A 548 5.61 22.78 30.19
C PRO A 548 5.88 21.68 31.23
N GLY A 549 5.35 20.47 31.04
CA GLY A 549 5.58 19.31 31.91
C GLY A 549 6.65 18.33 31.41
N TYR A 550 7.19 18.52 30.21
CA TYR A 550 8.09 17.56 29.57
C TYR A 550 9.54 17.73 30.03
N LYS A 551 10.14 16.64 30.52
CA LYS A 551 11.44 16.64 31.24
C LYS A 551 12.60 15.91 30.53
N GLY A 552 12.36 15.28 29.38
CA GLY A 552 13.39 14.54 28.63
C GLY A 552 14.38 15.41 27.87
N GLU A 553 15.17 14.85 26.96
CA GLU A 553 15.98 15.66 26.04
C GLU A 553 15.09 16.41 25.04
N THR A 554 15.62 17.45 24.39
CA THR A 554 14.80 18.26 23.46
C THR A 554 14.46 17.42 22.25
N ASP A 555 13.16 17.23 22.03
CA ASP A 555 12.64 16.35 21.00
C ASP A 555 12.79 16.97 19.59
N ASP A 556 13.56 16.34 18.70
CA ASP A 556 13.75 16.78 17.31
C ASP A 556 12.48 16.64 16.47
N ARG A 557 11.66 15.63 16.74
CA ARG A 557 10.37 15.40 16.08
C ARG A 557 9.42 16.57 16.32
N SER A 558 9.31 17.01 17.58
CA SER A 558 8.46 18.15 17.96
C SER A 558 8.88 19.46 17.27
N GLN A 559 10.19 19.69 17.15
CA GLN A 559 10.69 20.89 16.45
C GLN A 559 10.36 20.84 14.96
N ALA A 560 10.60 19.67 14.34
CA ALA A 560 10.30 19.44 12.95
C ALA A 560 8.80 19.60 12.65
N MET A 561 7.94 19.02 13.48
CA MET A 561 6.49 19.12 13.34
C MET A 561 5.96 20.54 13.52
N ALA A 562 6.56 21.35 14.42
CA ALA A 562 6.23 22.76 14.54
C ALA A 562 6.56 23.55 13.25
N VAL A 563 7.67 23.20 12.57
CA VAL A 563 8.04 23.79 11.27
C VAL A 563 7.08 23.33 10.17
N VAL A 564 6.92 22.02 9.97
CA VAL A 564 6.14 21.50 8.83
C VAL A 564 4.63 21.75 8.94
N SER A 565 4.11 21.89 10.16
CA SER A 565 2.73 22.35 10.38
C SER A 565 2.53 23.82 10.02
N GLY A 566 3.60 24.62 10.02
CA GLY A 566 3.57 26.06 9.85
C GLY A 566 3.24 26.83 11.13
N LEU A 567 3.19 26.16 12.29
CA LEU A 567 2.99 26.82 13.59
C LEU A 567 4.24 27.58 14.04
N ALA A 568 5.43 27.17 13.59
CA ALA A 568 6.66 27.89 13.84
C ALA A 568 6.90 29.03 12.84
N SER A 569 7.03 30.25 13.37
CA SER A 569 7.41 31.41 12.58
C SER A 569 8.89 31.41 12.19
N LYS A 570 9.23 32.02 11.05
CA LYS A 570 10.58 31.99 10.44
C LYS A 570 11.68 32.57 11.33
N ASP A 571 11.37 33.50 12.21
CA ASP A 571 12.33 34.08 13.18
C ASP A 571 12.86 33.03 14.18
N LYS A 572 12.14 31.92 14.38
CA LYS A 572 12.55 30.82 15.25
C LYS A 572 13.45 29.81 14.55
N TYR A 573 13.48 29.78 13.22
CA TYR A 573 14.23 28.79 12.44
C TYR A 573 15.72 28.71 12.84
N PRO A 574 16.45 29.82 13.08
CA PRO A 574 17.84 29.73 13.52
C PRO A 574 18.04 28.98 14.84
N ALA A 575 17.09 29.06 15.77
CA ALA A 575 17.14 28.32 17.03
C ALA A 575 16.76 26.85 16.83
N LEU A 576 15.71 26.57 16.07
CA LEU A 576 15.27 25.20 15.76
C LEU A 576 16.33 24.43 14.95
N THR A 577 16.99 25.06 13.98
CA THR A 577 18.12 24.47 13.25
C THR A 577 19.24 24.04 14.19
N LYS A 578 19.54 24.80 15.24
CA LYS A 578 20.56 24.40 16.24
C LYS A 578 20.15 23.14 16.99
N VAL A 579 18.86 22.99 17.30
CA VAL A 579 18.33 21.76 17.92
C VAL A 579 18.44 20.59 16.96
N LEU A 580 17.98 20.73 15.71
CA LEU A 580 18.01 19.65 14.71
C LEU A 580 19.42 19.23 14.28
N LYS A 581 20.42 20.12 14.48
CA LYS A 581 21.85 19.80 14.31
C LYS A 581 22.46 19.04 15.49
N LYS A 582 21.75 18.94 16.62
CA LYS A 582 22.25 18.34 17.86
C LYS A 582 21.49 17.06 18.24
N GLU A 583 20.17 17.05 18.11
CA GLU A 583 19.30 15.98 18.61
C GLU A 583 18.86 15.03 17.48
N TYR A 584 18.82 13.72 17.74
CA TYR A 584 18.61 12.66 16.73
C TYR A 584 17.70 11.52 17.26
N HIS A 585 16.56 11.87 17.85
CA HIS A 585 15.70 10.92 18.55
C HIS A 585 14.63 10.28 17.67
N ALA A 586 14.35 10.84 16.49
CA ALA A 586 13.38 10.28 15.56
C ALA A 586 13.71 8.83 15.16
N SER A 587 12.69 8.01 14.93
CA SER A 587 12.81 6.78 14.16
C SER A 587 12.83 7.09 12.65
N PRO A 588 13.10 6.11 11.78
CA PRO A 588 12.99 6.30 10.34
C PRO A 588 11.65 6.88 9.88
N TYR A 589 10.54 6.53 10.57
CA TYR A 589 9.21 7.06 10.30
C TYR A 589 9.16 8.60 10.40
N MET A 590 9.60 9.14 11.54
CA MET A 590 9.54 10.59 11.79
C MET A 590 10.73 11.36 11.22
N GLU A 591 11.83 10.68 10.88
CA GLU A 591 13.01 11.29 10.27
C GLU A 591 12.67 12.00 8.95
N LYS A 592 11.69 11.48 8.19
CA LYS A 592 11.11 12.16 7.02
C LYS A 592 10.72 13.60 7.31
N TYR A 593 10.01 13.86 8.42
CA TYR A 593 9.54 15.20 8.76
C TYR A 593 10.67 16.10 9.28
N VAL A 594 11.66 15.52 9.97
CA VAL A 594 12.88 16.24 10.39
C VAL A 594 13.67 16.74 9.19
N LEU A 595 13.90 15.87 8.21
CA LEU A 595 14.58 16.22 6.97
C LEU A 595 13.77 17.24 6.16
N GLU A 596 12.45 17.07 6.06
CA GLU A 596 11.57 18.05 5.41
C GLU A 596 11.66 19.44 6.07
N ALA A 597 11.64 19.51 7.40
CA ALA A 597 11.79 20.75 8.15
C ALA A 597 13.14 21.44 7.84
N LEU A 598 14.25 20.70 7.78
CA LEU A 598 15.55 21.24 7.41
C LEU A 598 15.55 21.84 5.99
N PHE A 599 14.90 21.17 5.02
CA PHE A 599 14.70 21.75 3.68
C PHE A 599 13.80 23.00 3.70
N GLN A 600 12.74 23.03 4.51
CA GLN A 600 11.87 24.20 4.64
C GLN A 600 12.57 25.40 5.30
N MET A 601 13.51 25.14 6.21
CA MET A 601 14.32 26.17 6.86
C MET A 601 15.52 26.65 6.03
N GLY A 602 15.76 26.05 4.86
CA GLY A 602 16.85 26.43 3.95
C GLY A 602 18.21 25.84 4.33
N GLU A 603 18.23 24.65 4.94
CA GLU A 603 19.45 23.94 5.36
C GLU A 603 19.70 22.64 4.53
N PRO A 604 19.66 22.67 3.18
CA PRO A 604 19.69 21.45 2.37
C PRO A 604 21.00 20.67 2.47
N ALA A 605 22.14 21.36 2.67
CA ALA A 605 23.43 20.68 2.83
C ALA A 605 23.45 19.82 4.09
N PHE A 606 22.93 20.35 5.21
CA PHE A 606 22.86 19.59 6.45
C PHE A 606 21.75 18.52 6.42
N ALA A 607 20.63 18.79 5.74
CA ALA A 607 19.59 17.77 5.53
C ALA A 607 20.15 16.53 4.82
N LEU A 608 20.94 16.73 3.75
CA LEU A 608 21.61 15.64 3.03
C LEU A 608 22.65 14.94 3.91
N GLU A 609 23.49 15.69 4.63
CA GLU A 609 24.47 15.13 5.57
C GLU A 609 23.80 14.24 6.63
N ARG A 610 22.74 14.74 7.27
CA ARG A 610 21.96 14.01 8.27
C ARG A 610 21.28 12.78 7.67
N MET A 611 20.65 12.91 6.51
CA MET A 611 20.07 11.79 5.77
C MET A 611 21.12 10.70 5.53
N LYS A 612 22.31 11.07 5.02
CA LYS A 612 23.38 10.11 4.80
C LYS A 612 23.82 9.43 6.09
N GLN A 613 24.16 10.21 7.11
CA GLN A 613 24.59 9.72 8.43
C GLN A 613 23.60 8.70 9.02
N ARG A 614 22.30 8.99 8.95
CA ARG A 614 21.26 8.19 9.59
C ARG A 614 20.97 6.88 8.86
N TYR A 615 21.08 6.90 7.53
CA TYR A 615 20.78 5.74 6.69
C TYR A 615 22.01 4.88 6.34
N THR A 616 23.24 5.36 6.57
CA THR A 616 24.50 4.62 6.31
C THR A 616 24.43 3.18 6.80
N ARG A 617 24.00 2.98 8.05
CA ARG A 617 23.99 1.64 8.63
C ARG A 617 23.05 0.67 7.93
N MET A 618 21.89 1.13 7.45
CA MET A 618 20.99 0.27 6.66
C MET A 618 21.63 -0.14 5.33
N LEU A 619 22.39 0.77 4.71
CA LEU A 619 23.02 0.52 3.40
C LEU A 619 24.31 -0.30 3.49
N ASP A 620 24.96 -0.35 4.65
CA ASP A 620 26.16 -1.17 4.89
C ASP A 620 25.87 -2.69 4.74
N TYR A 621 24.62 -3.11 4.87
CA TYR A 621 24.18 -4.47 4.54
C TYR A 621 24.04 -4.62 3.02
N ALA A 622 25.08 -5.15 2.37
CA ALA A 622 25.16 -5.30 0.92
C ALA A 622 24.22 -6.38 0.37
N GLU A 623 23.81 -7.35 1.19
CA GLU A 623 22.94 -8.46 0.81
C GLU A 623 21.46 -8.09 0.78
N TYR A 624 21.07 -6.99 1.44
CA TYR A 624 19.70 -6.52 1.54
C TYR A 624 19.42 -5.42 0.53
N THR A 625 18.17 -5.39 0.04
CA THR A 625 17.75 -4.54 -1.09
C THR A 625 16.59 -3.64 -0.71
N THR A 626 16.34 -3.49 0.59
CA THR A 626 15.17 -2.87 1.22
C THR A 626 15.59 -2.06 2.44
N LEU A 627 14.68 -1.26 2.98
CA LEU A 627 14.87 -0.45 4.19
C LEU A 627 14.18 -1.09 5.39
N PHE A 628 14.72 -0.82 6.58
CA PHE A 628 14.35 -1.51 7.80
C PHE A 628 13.37 -0.69 8.64
N GLU A 629 12.68 -1.34 9.58
CA GLU A 629 11.73 -0.71 10.51
C GLU A 629 12.43 0.27 11.47
N GLY A 630 13.57 -0.13 12.02
CA GLY A 630 14.43 0.76 12.83
C GLY A 630 15.77 1.02 12.15
N TRP A 631 16.71 1.64 12.86
CA TRP A 631 18.03 2.03 12.32
C TRP A 631 18.98 0.86 12.07
N GLY A 632 18.62 -0.35 12.49
CA GLY A 632 19.40 -1.58 12.32
C GLY A 632 18.57 -2.82 12.63
N ILE A 633 19.25 -3.94 12.92
CA ILE A 633 18.63 -5.23 13.26
C ILE A 633 18.72 -5.47 14.78
N GLY A 634 17.78 -6.23 15.33
CA GLY A 634 17.76 -6.56 16.76
C GLY A 634 17.41 -5.33 17.60
N ALA A 635 18.21 -5.01 18.62
CA ALA A 635 17.93 -3.88 19.52
C ALA A 635 17.82 -2.52 18.80
N GLU A 636 18.56 -2.34 17.71
CA GLU A 636 18.52 -1.13 16.88
C GLU A 636 17.32 -1.08 15.93
N GLY A 637 16.71 -2.24 15.69
CA GLY A 637 15.37 -2.39 15.12
C GLY A 637 14.30 -2.40 16.21
N PHE A 638 14.56 -1.81 17.38
CA PHE A 638 13.63 -1.79 18.52
C PHE A 638 13.23 -3.19 19.05
N GLY A 639 14.10 -4.19 18.87
CA GLY A 639 13.94 -5.54 19.40
C GLY A 639 13.05 -6.48 18.58
N GLY A 640 12.37 -5.97 17.55
CA GLY A 640 11.45 -6.73 16.70
C GLY A 640 11.42 -6.31 15.23
N GLY A 641 12.22 -5.32 14.84
CA GLY A 641 12.14 -4.66 13.54
C GLY A 641 12.35 -5.58 12.34
N THR A 642 11.51 -5.44 11.33
CA THR A 642 11.73 -6.11 10.03
C THR A 642 12.75 -5.36 9.17
N ILE A 643 13.34 -6.07 8.20
CA ILE A 643 14.22 -5.50 7.17
C ILE A 643 13.43 -4.98 5.94
N ASN A 644 12.10 -4.92 6.03
CA ASN A 644 11.20 -4.54 4.93
C ASN A 644 10.09 -3.61 5.42
N HIS A 645 10.40 -2.34 5.71
CA HIS A 645 9.44 -1.38 6.24
C HIS A 645 9.45 -0.06 5.49
N ALA A 646 8.37 0.23 4.76
CA ALA A 646 8.35 1.33 3.80
C ALA A 646 8.23 2.71 4.46
N TRP A 647 7.81 2.81 5.72
CA TRP A 647 7.81 4.08 6.44
C TRP A 647 9.17 4.81 6.51
N SER A 648 10.26 4.09 6.20
CA SER A 648 11.64 4.54 6.18
C SER A 648 12.01 5.22 4.86
N GLY A 649 11.14 5.17 3.85
CA GLY A 649 11.37 5.64 2.49
C GLY A 649 11.17 7.15 2.28
N GLY A 650 10.98 7.94 3.34
CA GLY A 650 10.96 9.41 3.27
C GLY A 650 12.06 10.08 2.42
N PRO A 651 13.31 9.58 2.38
CA PRO A 651 14.34 10.05 1.45
C PRO A 651 13.92 10.03 -0.02
N LEU A 652 13.18 9.01 -0.48
CA LEU A 652 12.67 8.92 -1.84
C LEU A 652 11.87 10.17 -2.22
N THR A 653 10.90 10.50 -1.38
CA THR A 653 10.06 11.69 -1.58
C THR A 653 10.91 12.95 -1.57
N LEU A 654 11.77 13.12 -0.57
CA LEU A 654 12.52 14.37 -0.38
C LEU A 654 13.61 14.61 -1.43
N LEU A 655 14.23 13.56 -1.97
CA LEU A 655 15.18 13.68 -3.07
C LEU A 655 14.47 14.24 -4.33
N SER A 656 13.33 13.69 -4.73
CA SER A 656 12.57 14.22 -5.87
C SER A 656 11.91 15.58 -5.57
N GLN A 657 11.29 15.70 -4.39
CA GLN A 657 10.49 16.86 -4.00
C GLN A 657 11.34 18.09 -3.67
N LYS A 658 12.46 17.92 -2.94
CA LYS A 658 13.26 19.04 -2.41
C LYS A 658 14.60 19.20 -3.14
N VAL A 659 15.33 18.12 -3.41
CA VAL A 659 16.62 18.22 -4.12
C VAL A 659 16.39 18.62 -5.58
N CYS A 660 15.55 17.88 -6.32
CA CYS A 660 15.15 18.25 -7.68
C CYS A 660 14.03 19.32 -7.70
N GLY A 661 13.30 19.48 -6.59
CA GLY A 661 12.41 20.61 -6.38
C GLY A 661 11.03 20.46 -7.00
N ILE A 662 10.57 19.25 -7.31
CA ILE A 662 9.32 19.00 -8.03
C ILE A 662 8.15 18.90 -7.05
N GLU A 663 7.29 19.94 -7.02
CA GLU A 663 6.16 20.02 -6.08
C GLU A 663 4.90 20.57 -6.77
N PRO A 664 3.71 19.95 -6.57
CA PRO A 664 2.47 20.45 -7.14
C PRO A 664 2.07 21.78 -6.50
N THR A 665 1.58 22.70 -7.32
CA THR A 665 1.00 24.00 -6.89
C THR A 665 -0.51 24.09 -7.17
N SER A 666 -1.07 23.05 -7.79
CA SER A 666 -2.49 22.78 -7.88
C SER A 666 -2.75 21.27 -7.96
N PRO A 667 -3.99 20.79 -7.77
CA PRO A 667 -4.30 19.37 -7.78
C PRO A 667 -3.82 18.63 -9.03
N GLY A 668 -3.25 17.45 -8.85
CA GLY A 668 -2.86 16.55 -9.94
C GLY A 668 -1.64 16.99 -10.76
N PHE A 669 -0.84 17.93 -10.26
CA PHE A 669 0.28 18.56 -11.00
C PHE A 669 -0.15 19.37 -12.24
N ARG A 670 -1.42 19.80 -12.34
CA ARG A 670 -1.85 20.71 -13.42
C ARG A 670 -0.97 21.96 -13.47
N THR A 671 -0.57 22.47 -12.32
CA THR A 671 0.54 23.40 -12.17
C THR A 671 1.48 22.86 -11.09
N PHE A 672 2.78 23.06 -11.29
CA PHE A 672 3.80 22.67 -10.32
C PHE A 672 4.94 23.69 -10.29
N LYS A 673 5.81 23.58 -9.28
CA LYS A 673 7.06 24.33 -9.23
C LYS A 673 8.24 23.39 -9.40
N ILE A 674 9.34 23.95 -9.89
CA ILE A 674 10.67 23.34 -9.92
C ILE A 674 11.58 24.27 -9.12
N SER A 675 11.89 23.90 -7.88
CA SER A 675 12.64 24.74 -6.93
C SER A 675 13.74 23.95 -6.23
N PRO A 676 14.86 23.64 -6.93
CA PRO A 676 15.84 22.69 -6.43
C PRO A 676 16.67 23.21 -5.27
N GLN A 677 16.98 22.31 -4.34
CA GLN A 677 17.82 22.55 -3.17
C GLN A 677 18.98 21.55 -3.11
N LEU A 678 19.96 21.70 -4.02
CA LEU A 678 21.04 20.72 -4.21
C LEU A 678 21.99 20.55 -3.01
N GLY A 679 22.01 21.49 -2.05
CA GLY A 679 22.97 21.45 -0.94
C GLY A 679 24.42 21.34 -1.45
N SER A 680 25.08 20.25 -1.06
CA SER A 680 26.45 19.89 -1.46
C SER A 680 26.57 19.26 -2.85
N LEU A 681 25.47 18.79 -3.44
CA LEU A 681 25.47 18.10 -4.74
C LEU A 681 25.75 19.07 -5.90
N SER A 682 26.37 18.54 -6.96
CA SER A 682 26.65 19.27 -8.20
C SER A 682 25.74 18.86 -9.35
N GLU A 683 25.13 17.68 -9.31
CA GLU A 683 24.10 17.27 -10.26
C GLU A 683 23.02 16.42 -9.59
N ALA A 684 21.79 16.57 -10.08
CA ALA A 684 20.67 15.74 -9.67
C ALA A 684 19.63 15.69 -10.80
N SER A 685 19.01 14.54 -11.00
CA SER A 685 17.85 14.39 -11.86
C SER A 685 16.78 13.52 -11.22
N ALA A 686 15.53 13.83 -11.50
CA ALA A 686 14.39 13.00 -11.12
C ALA A 686 13.34 12.98 -12.24
N SER A 687 12.61 11.86 -12.32
CA SER A 687 11.39 11.74 -13.11
C SER A 687 10.26 11.16 -12.28
N LEU A 688 9.04 11.58 -12.56
CA LEU A 688 7.82 10.93 -12.05
C LEU A 688 6.73 10.94 -13.11
N GLU A 689 5.82 9.99 -13.03
CA GLU A 689 4.68 9.86 -13.94
C GLU A 689 3.41 10.44 -13.30
N THR A 690 2.71 11.28 -14.05
CA THR A 690 1.40 11.84 -13.66
C THR A 690 0.33 11.40 -14.65
N HIS A 691 -0.95 11.64 -14.35
CA HIS A 691 -2.04 11.44 -15.31
C HIS A 691 -1.89 12.29 -16.60
N TYR A 692 -1.05 13.33 -16.57
CA TYR A 692 -0.74 14.18 -17.72
C TYR A 692 0.49 13.69 -18.52
N GLY A 693 1.22 12.70 -18.01
CA GLY A 693 2.48 12.21 -18.55
C GLY A 693 3.68 12.48 -17.63
N THR A 694 4.89 12.24 -18.15
CA THR A 694 6.14 12.32 -17.39
C THR A 694 6.59 13.76 -17.13
N ILE A 695 6.85 14.08 -15.86
CA ILE A 695 7.64 15.25 -15.47
C ILE A 695 9.10 14.78 -15.30
N GLN A 696 10.04 15.46 -15.96
CA GLN A 696 11.47 15.19 -15.81
C GLN A 696 12.22 16.47 -15.51
N VAL A 697 13.14 16.40 -14.55
CA VAL A 697 14.03 17.49 -14.19
C VAL A 697 15.45 16.95 -14.10
N SER A 698 16.39 17.56 -14.82
CA SER A 698 17.82 17.32 -14.70
C SER A 698 18.54 18.65 -14.48
N ILE A 699 19.44 18.67 -13.50
CA ILE A 699 20.09 19.90 -13.02
C ILE A 699 21.59 19.66 -12.94
N LYS A 700 22.38 20.57 -13.52
CA LYS A 700 23.83 20.61 -13.36
C LYS A 700 24.29 21.96 -12.83
N LYS A 701 25.00 21.96 -11.71
CA LYS A 701 25.52 23.14 -11.03
C LYS A 701 27.03 23.23 -11.20
N LYS A 702 27.51 24.36 -11.73
CA LYS A 702 28.93 24.70 -11.79
C LYS A 702 29.16 26.08 -11.17
N GLY A 703 29.70 26.11 -9.96
CA GLY A 703 29.79 27.34 -9.17
C GLY A 703 28.40 27.92 -8.88
N LYS A 704 28.13 29.15 -9.35
CA LYS A 704 26.82 29.82 -9.21
C LYS A 704 25.87 29.58 -10.38
N ARG A 705 26.33 28.96 -11.48
CA ARG A 705 25.52 28.70 -12.67
C ARG A 705 24.84 27.35 -12.54
N MET A 706 23.57 27.29 -12.94
CA MET A 706 22.78 26.06 -12.96
C MET A 706 22.17 25.89 -14.34
N LYS A 707 22.36 24.72 -14.93
CA LYS A 707 21.71 24.31 -16.17
C LYS A 707 20.57 23.37 -15.85
N PHE A 708 19.47 23.54 -16.54
CA PHE A 708 18.25 22.77 -16.39
C PHE A 708 17.88 22.15 -17.73
N ASP A 709 17.54 20.87 -17.69
CA ASP A 709 16.95 20.09 -18.77
C ASP A 709 15.62 19.53 -18.24
N LEU A 710 14.51 20.04 -18.77
CA LEU A 710 13.18 19.89 -18.19
C LEU A 710 12.17 19.36 -19.21
N GLN A 711 11.44 18.30 -18.87
CA GLN A 711 10.27 17.83 -19.62
C GLN A 711 9.00 18.17 -18.84
N ILE A 712 8.10 18.92 -19.48
CA ILE A 712 6.81 19.32 -18.92
C ILE A 712 5.69 18.67 -19.75
N PRO A 713 4.81 17.84 -19.15
CA PRO A 713 3.75 17.16 -19.88
C PRO A 713 2.70 18.12 -20.45
N GLU A 714 2.02 17.68 -21.51
CA GLU A 714 0.88 18.40 -22.11
C GLU A 714 -0.23 18.65 -21.09
N GLY A 715 -0.88 19.81 -21.19
CA GLY A 715 -1.95 20.22 -20.26
C GLY A 715 -1.47 20.69 -18.88
N THR A 716 -0.15 20.75 -18.64
CA THR A 716 0.45 21.24 -17.39
C THR A 716 1.34 22.48 -17.59
N SER A 717 1.75 23.12 -16.50
CA SER A 717 2.76 24.18 -16.53
C SER A 717 3.60 24.21 -15.26
N ALA A 718 4.84 24.68 -15.38
CA ALA A 718 5.78 24.76 -14.28
C ALA A 718 6.22 26.20 -13.99
N GLU A 719 6.45 26.53 -12.72
CA GLU A 719 7.24 27.68 -12.31
C GLU A 719 8.63 27.23 -11.85
N LEU A 720 9.65 27.56 -12.62
CA LEU A 720 11.05 27.36 -12.23
C LEU A 720 11.47 28.49 -11.28
N ILE A 721 11.86 28.14 -10.05
CA ILE A 721 12.35 29.04 -9.01
C ILE A 721 13.84 28.75 -8.80
N LYS A 722 14.71 29.66 -9.26
CA LYS A 722 16.16 29.53 -9.11
C LYS A 722 16.58 29.86 -7.66
N PRO A 723 17.75 29.40 -7.18
CA PRO A 723 18.22 29.69 -5.82
C PRO A 723 18.35 31.18 -5.47
N ASN A 724 18.53 32.06 -6.47
CA ASN A 724 18.55 33.51 -6.28
C ASN A 724 17.15 34.15 -6.21
N GLY A 725 16.08 33.34 -6.20
CA GLY A 725 14.68 33.78 -6.17
C GLY A 725 14.09 34.16 -7.53
N THR A 726 14.85 34.09 -8.62
CA THR A 726 14.34 34.39 -9.97
C THR A 726 13.33 33.33 -10.40
N ARG A 727 12.19 33.78 -10.94
CA ARG A 727 11.07 32.92 -11.36
C ARG A 727 10.93 32.93 -12.88
N LYS A 728 10.66 31.76 -13.47
CA LYS A 728 10.36 31.61 -14.89
C LYS A 728 9.18 30.67 -15.07
N HIS A 729 8.15 31.12 -15.77
CA HIS A 729 7.03 30.28 -16.16
C HIS A 729 7.38 29.45 -17.41
N LEU A 730 7.00 28.18 -17.42
CA LEU A 730 7.27 27.22 -18.49
C LEU A 730 5.98 26.46 -18.82
N GLY A 731 5.59 26.46 -20.10
CA GLY A 731 4.49 25.63 -20.60
C GLY A 731 4.94 24.20 -20.92
N PRO A 732 4.06 23.37 -21.54
CA PRO A 732 4.41 22.03 -21.99
C PRO A 732 5.62 21.99 -22.94
N GLY A 733 6.27 20.82 -22.99
CA GLY A 733 7.39 20.54 -23.88
C GLY A 733 8.74 20.41 -23.18
N HIS A 734 9.79 20.35 -23.99
CA HIS A 734 11.18 20.21 -23.55
C HIS A 734 11.85 21.58 -23.45
N HIS A 735 12.48 21.88 -22.31
CA HIS A 735 13.08 23.19 -22.03
C HIS A 735 14.53 23.05 -21.57
N TRP A 736 15.40 23.88 -22.17
CA TRP A 736 16.78 24.10 -21.73
C TRP A 736 16.89 25.49 -21.10
N VAL A 737 17.34 25.57 -19.84
CA VAL A 737 17.47 26.84 -19.12
C VAL A 737 18.85 26.94 -18.46
N ASP A 738 19.52 28.08 -18.62
CA ASP A 738 20.78 28.45 -17.97
C ASP A 738 20.56 29.58 -16.94
#